data_AF-A0AAN7U778-F1
#
_entry.id   AF-A0AAN7U778-F1
#
_cell.length_a   1.000
_cell.length_b   1.000
_cell.length_c   1.000
_cell.angle_alpha   90.00
_cell.angle_beta   90.00
_cell.angle_gamma   90.00
#
_symmetry.space_group_name_H-M   'P 1'
#
loop_
_entity.id
_entity.type
_entity.pdbx_description
1 polymer ?
#
loop_
_entity_poly.entity_id
_entity_poly.type
_entity_poly.pdbx_seq_one_letter_code
_entity_poly.pdbx_strand_id
1 'polypeptide(L)'
;MALTFKDKVVIVTGAGGGIGRIYALEFAKRGAKVVVNDLGGSHTGQGASSKAADKVVDEIKAAGGVAVANYDSVEDGEKIVQTAMDSFGGIDILINNAGILRDVSFGKMTDGDWDLVYRVHAKGAYKLSRAAWNHMREKSFGRIIMTSSAAGLYGNFGQANYGSMKMALVGLSNTLSQEGKSKNINCNTIAPIAASRLTESVMPPEILEQMKPDYIVPLVLYLCHQDTTETGGIFEVGAGWVSKVRLQRSAGVYMKDLTAEKIKDHWAEIESFDNPSYPTSASESVSGILAAVNSKPSDGGSVLVRPPKAAAPQAAAPSGSVVVEGYNSSKVFTAIQNNIGAKGAELVKKINGIYLVNIKKGTNTQAWTLDLKSGTGSIFVGAGSAKPNVTITVSDEDFVDIMTGKMNAQAAFTKGKLKIAGNMGLATKLGALMQASTATTTSTYIQQQQLLQQQNNIKPIVNNNSGSKKDSINLLNNKKLKDKDNNKKGDKLINNNNNNNNNNNNNSNNNNNNIEMSSRIVSKVGTGMMTSDGAGVKLRRVIGGPISDLDPFLLLDEFKSDDPNQYIAGFPSHPHRGFETVTYMLRGTLEHKDHKGNYGLLKANSVSWMSAGRGIIHSEMPQLDHDKVVWGFQLWVNLPKSHKMMEPRYQDIPAKGIPEVLEEGGGKTRIIAGTYKNITGPIVGIVTNPLYLDVKLAPGSIFSEEIPNDHQAFIYVFEGSGRFGPKSKGKEVKTSQIGVLQGGQGRNRIDVIAGDSDEGVRFLLVAGKPLNEPIARYGPFVMNTEAEIQQAFKDYQSGNF
;
A
#
# COMPACT_ATOMS: atom_id res chain seq x y z
N MET A 1 -29.69 13.34 -20.23
CA MET A 1 -30.08 14.04 -18.98
C MET A 1 -29.07 15.14 -18.70
N ALA A 2 -29.48 16.26 -18.10
CA ALA A 2 -28.55 17.34 -17.75
C ALA A 2 -27.63 16.92 -16.59
N LEU A 3 -26.34 17.30 -16.63
CA LEU A 3 -25.41 17.10 -15.52
C LEU A 3 -25.86 17.92 -14.30
N THR A 4 -26.06 17.26 -13.16
CA THR A 4 -26.55 17.87 -11.91
C THR A 4 -25.52 17.72 -10.80
N PHE A 5 -25.49 18.69 -9.89
CA PHE A 5 -24.62 18.74 -8.72
C PHE A 5 -25.44 18.86 -7.43
N LYS A 6 -26.70 18.41 -7.47
CA LYS A 6 -27.55 18.39 -6.29
C LYS A 6 -26.83 17.66 -5.15
N ASP A 7 -26.90 18.26 -3.97
CA ASP A 7 -26.29 17.75 -2.74
C ASP A 7 -24.75 17.71 -2.72
N LYS A 8 -24.08 18.27 -3.73
CA LYS A 8 -22.62 18.44 -3.73
C LYS A 8 -22.21 19.77 -3.12
N VAL A 9 -21.15 19.75 -2.32
CA VAL A 9 -20.49 20.94 -1.80
C VAL A 9 -19.26 21.27 -2.62
N VAL A 10 -19.22 22.49 -3.16
CA VAL A 10 -18.19 22.97 -4.08
C VAL A 10 -17.48 24.17 -3.48
N ILE A 11 -16.15 24.12 -3.38
CA ILE A 11 -15.33 25.30 -3.10
C ILE A 11 -14.75 25.82 -4.41
N VAL A 12 -14.96 27.09 -4.71
CA VAL A 12 -14.32 27.80 -5.82
C VAL A 12 -13.49 28.95 -5.26
N THR A 13 -12.18 28.92 -5.52
CA THR A 13 -11.25 29.97 -5.06
C THR A 13 -11.02 31.03 -6.12
N GLY A 14 -10.87 32.30 -5.70
CA GLY A 14 -10.84 33.43 -6.63
C GLY A 14 -12.16 33.59 -7.39
N ALA A 15 -13.28 33.39 -6.69
CA ALA A 15 -14.62 33.33 -7.26
C ALA A 15 -15.38 34.66 -7.27
N GLY A 16 -14.76 35.76 -6.82
CA GLY A 16 -15.36 37.09 -6.79
C GLY A 16 -15.44 37.76 -8.18
N GLY A 17 -14.76 37.20 -9.19
CA GLY A 17 -14.78 37.71 -10.55
C GLY A 17 -14.28 36.71 -11.60
N GLY A 18 -14.28 37.14 -12.87
CA GLY A 18 -13.72 36.39 -13.99
C GLY A 18 -14.26 34.97 -14.12
N ILE A 19 -13.35 34.03 -14.41
CA ILE A 19 -13.65 32.61 -14.62
C ILE A 19 -14.25 31.97 -13.34
N GLY A 20 -13.68 32.26 -12.16
CA GLY A 20 -14.11 31.67 -10.89
C GLY A 20 -15.56 32.01 -10.54
N ARG A 21 -15.99 33.26 -10.79
CA ARG A 21 -17.39 33.68 -10.61
C ARG A 21 -18.35 32.84 -11.44
N ILE A 22 -17.99 32.55 -12.70
CA ILE A 22 -18.87 31.83 -13.63
C ILE A 22 -18.93 30.34 -13.25
N TYR A 23 -17.84 29.74 -12.77
CA TYR A 23 -17.90 28.41 -12.16
C TYR A 23 -18.91 28.39 -11.00
N ALA A 24 -18.80 29.33 -10.05
CA ALA A 24 -19.67 29.37 -8.88
C ALA A 24 -21.16 29.46 -9.27
N LEU A 25 -21.49 30.35 -10.21
CA LEU A 25 -22.85 30.51 -10.73
C LEU A 25 -23.39 29.23 -11.40
N GLU A 26 -22.59 28.59 -12.28
CA GLU A 26 -23.04 27.41 -13.02
C GLU A 26 -23.13 26.15 -12.15
N PHE A 27 -22.25 25.98 -11.15
CA PHE A 27 -22.42 24.91 -10.15
C PHE A 27 -23.68 25.12 -9.32
N ALA A 28 -23.93 26.34 -8.84
CA ALA A 28 -25.11 26.66 -8.03
C ALA A 28 -26.41 26.45 -8.82
N LYS A 29 -26.46 26.92 -10.07
CA LYS A 29 -27.59 26.71 -11.00
C LYS A 29 -27.91 25.24 -11.24
N ARG A 30 -26.94 24.34 -11.03
CA ARG A 30 -27.08 22.88 -11.16
C ARG A 30 -27.31 22.16 -9.84
N GLY A 31 -27.56 22.91 -8.76
CA GLY A 31 -27.97 22.39 -7.45
C GLY A 31 -26.85 22.22 -6.42
N ALA A 32 -25.63 22.67 -6.71
CA ALA A 32 -24.54 22.63 -5.75
C ALA A 32 -24.71 23.66 -4.62
N LYS A 33 -24.18 23.34 -3.44
CA LYS A 33 -23.94 24.29 -2.35
C LYS A 33 -22.53 24.85 -2.52
N VAL A 34 -22.39 26.15 -2.72
CA VAL A 34 -21.12 26.75 -3.17
C VAL A 34 -20.48 27.60 -2.07
N VAL A 35 -19.21 27.35 -1.76
CA VAL A 35 -18.35 28.29 -1.04
C VAL A 35 -17.65 29.16 -2.07
N VAL A 36 -17.99 30.44 -2.06
CA VAL A 36 -17.40 31.49 -2.90
C VAL A 36 -16.24 32.10 -2.13
N ASN A 37 -15.02 31.63 -2.37
CA ASN A 37 -13.83 32.20 -1.76
C ASN A 37 -13.23 33.30 -2.65
N ASP A 38 -13.01 34.49 -2.09
CA ASP A 38 -12.22 35.54 -2.72
C ASP A 38 -11.63 36.49 -1.68
N LEU A 39 -10.33 36.78 -1.78
CA LEU A 39 -9.65 37.76 -0.91
C LEU A 39 -10.09 39.21 -1.22
N GLY A 40 -10.55 39.47 -2.44
CA GLY A 40 -10.95 40.79 -2.94
C GLY A 40 -9.78 41.73 -3.23
N GLY A 41 -8.58 41.19 -3.43
CA GLY A 41 -7.39 41.93 -3.85
C GLY A 41 -7.35 42.21 -5.35
N SER A 42 -6.41 43.06 -5.78
CA SER A 42 -6.13 43.33 -7.18
C SER A 42 -5.49 42.12 -7.89
N HIS A 43 -5.48 42.11 -9.21
CA HIS A 43 -4.79 41.10 -10.03
C HIS A 43 -3.26 41.04 -9.82
N THR A 44 -2.68 42.07 -9.19
CA THR A 44 -1.27 42.10 -8.78
C THR A 44 -1.06 41.63 -7.33
N GLY A 45 -2.12 41.24 -6.62
CA GLY A 45 -2.06 40.75 -5.23
C GLY A 45 -1.99 41.85 -4.17
N GLN A 46 -2.56 43.03 -4.42
CA GLN A 46 -2.63 44.12 -3.44
C GLN A 46 -4.07 44.32 -2.92
N GLY A 47 -4.21 44.58 -1.62
CA GLY A 47 -5.50 44.85 -0.96
C GLY A 47 -6.32 43.60 -0.63
N ALA A 48 -7.41 43.81 0.13
CA ALA A 48 -8.40 42.80 0.46
C ALA A 48 -9.79 43.45 0.59
N SER A 49 -10.85 42.77 0.19
CA SER A 49 -12.24 43.29 0.21
C SER A 49 -13.25 42.16 0.26
N SER A 50 -14.14 42.16 1.27
CA SER A 50 -15.22 41.17 1.36
C SER A 50 -16.23 41.27 0.21
N LYS A 51 -16.40 42.48 -0.34
CA LYS A 51 -17.44 42.82 -1.33
C LYS A 51 -17.41 41.95 -2.58
N ALA A 52 -16.23 41.45 -2.98
CA ALA A 52 -16.09 40.65 -4.20
C ALA A 52 -16.81 39.29 -4.07
N ALA A 53 -16.59 38.58 -2.96
CA ALA A 53 -17.26 37.30 -2.69
C ALA A 53 -18.75 37.51 -2.38
N ASP A 54 -19.07 38.53 -1.57
CA ASP A 54 -20.46 38.84 -1.17
C ASP A 54 -21.38 39.05 -2.36
N LYS A 55 -20.93 39.85 -3.35
CA LYS A 55 -21.70 40.12 -4.57
C LYS A 55 -22.07 38.83 -5.31
N VAL A 56 -21.15 37.88 -5.44
CA VAL A 56 -21.40 36.63 -6.16
C VAL A 56 -22.32 35.70 -5.36
N VAL A 57 -22.21 35.69 -4.04
CA VAL A 57 -23.16 34.97 -3.17
C VAL A 57 -24.57 35.54 -3.31
N ASP A 58 -24.72 36.87 -3.33
CA ASP A 58 -26.02 37.52 -3.51
C ASP A 58 -26.63 37.21 -4.88
N GLU A 59 -25.82 37.21 -5.94
CA GLU A 59 -26.25 36.79 -7.28
C GLU A 59 -26.73 35.32 -7.30
N ILE A 60 -26.00 34.41 -6.64
CA ILE A 60 -26.40 33.00 -6.53
C ILE A 60 -27.73 32.86 -5.78
N LYS A 61 -27.88 33.56 -4.65
CA LYS A 61 -29.09 33.53 -3.83
C LYS A 61 -30.29 34.12 -4.57
N ALA A 62 -30.10 35.23 -5.29
CA ALA A 62 -31.14 35.85 -6.11
C ALA A 62 -31.61 34.92 -7.24
N ALA A 63 -30.73 34.06 -7.76
CA ALA A 63 -31.06 33.02 -8.74
C ALA A 63 -31.63 31.73 -8.11
N GLY A 64 -31.86 31.70 -6.78
CA GLY A 64 -32.42 30.56 -6.05
C GLY A 64 -31.43 29.47 -5.67
N GLY A 65 -30.11 29.71 -5.82
CA GLY A 65 -29.05 28.80 -5.40
C GLY A 65 -28.64 28.94 -3.94
N VAL A 66 -27.73 28.08 -3.48
CA VAL A 66 -27.20 28.08 -2.11
C VAL A 66 -25.71 28.39 -2.14
N ALA A 67 -25.31 29.47 -1.47
CA ALA A 67 -23.90 29.84 -1.35
C ALA A 67 -23.57 30.56 -0.04
N VAL A 68 -22.30 30.47 0.36
CA VAL A 68 -21.67 31.19 1.47
C VAL A 68 -20.35 31.81 1.00
N ALA A 69 -20.01 32.99 1.52
CA ALA A 69 -18.76 33.66 1.21
C ALA A 69 -17.64 33.19 2.14
N ASN A 70 -16.41 33.19 1.64
CA ASN A 70 -15.20 33.12 2.45
C ASN A 70 -14.21 34.18 1.96
N TYR A 71 -13.52 34.84 2.89
CA TYR A 71 -12.66 36.00 2.61
C TYR A 71 -11.16 35.73 2.86
N ASP A 72 -10.82 34.51 3.27
CA ASP A 72 -9.46 34.15 3.61
C ASP A 72 -8.57 34.02 2.37
N SER A 73 -7.28 34.28 2.55
CA SER A 73 -6.27 33.96 1.54
C SER A 73 -6.18 32.45 1.37
N VAL A 74 -5.90 31.99 0.14
CA VAL A 74 -5.62 30.58 -0.16
C VAL A 74 -4.40 30.02 0.57
N GLU A 75 -3.55 30.88 1.13
CA GLU A 75 -2.47 30.49 2.04
C GLU A 75 -2.99 29.85 3.34
N ASP A 76 -4.22 30.17 3.73
CA ASP A 76 -4.95 29.65 4.89
C ASP A 76 -6.03 28.65 4.46
N GLY A 77 -5.67 27.73 3.55
CA GLY A 77 -6.60 26.76 2.96
C GLY A 77 -7.45 25.97 3.97
N GLU A 78 -6.94 25.73 5.18
CA GLU A 78 -7.70 25.10 6.26
C GLU A 78 -8.96 25.90 6.65
N LYS A 79 -8.91 27.23 6.72
CA LYS A 79 -10.05 28.09 7.07
C LYS A 79 -11.13 28.08 5.97
N ILE A 80 -10.69 28.04 4.72
CA ILE A 80 -11.58 27.99 3.56
C ILE A 80 -12.36 26.67 3.56
N VAL A 81 -11.67 25.53 3.78
CA VAL A 81 -12.33 24.22 3.91
C VAL A 81 -13.23 24.20 5.13
N GLN A 82 -12.81 24.77 6.26
CA GLN A 82 -13.64 24.86 7.47
C GLN A 82 -14.97 25.59 7.19
N THR A 83 -14.98 26.64 6.36
CA THR A 83 -16.22 27.33 5.97
C THR A 83 -17.21 26.38 5.28
N ALA A 84 -16.73 25.46 4.43
CA ALA A 84 -17.57 24.43 3.81
C ALA A 84 -18.10 23.41 4.83
N MET A 85 -17.25 23.01 5.78
CA MET A 85 -17.62 22.11 6.86
C MET A 85 -18.70 22.71 7.76
N ASP A 86 -18.53 23.96 8.19
CA ASP A 86 -19.44 24.65 9.10
C ASP A 86 -20.79 24.95 8.43
N SER A 87 -20.76 25.36 7.17
CA SER A 87 -21.97 25.80 6.46
C SER A 87 -22.75 24.61 5.88
N PHE A 88 -22.05 23.59 5.38
CA PHE A 88 -22.66 22.53 4.56
C PHE A 88 -22.32 21.10 5.00
N GLY A 89 -21.49 20.93 6.03
CA GLY A 89 -21.16 19.62 6.61
C GLY A 89 -20.16 18.78 5.81
N GLY A 90 -19.49 19.35 4.81
CA GLY A 90 -18.55 18.60 3.99
C GLY A 90 -18.00 19.36 2.79
N ILE A 91 -17.09 18.72 2.07
CA ILE A 91 -16.61 19.14 0.75
C ILE A 91 -16.65 17.94 -0.21
N ASP A 92 -16.99 18.16 -1.48
CA ASP A 92 -17.00 17.13 -2.53
C ASP A 92 -16.17 17.56 -3.76
N ILE A 93 -16.13 18.87 -4.06
CA ILE A 93 -15.47 19.42 -5.23
C ILE A 93 -14.62 20.63 -4.81
N LEU A 94 -13.36 20.67 -5.24
CA LEU A 94 -12.42 21.77 -5.01
C LEU A 94 -11.88 22.30 -6.33
N ILE A 95 -12.05 23.60 -6.58
CA ILE A 95 -11.52 24.28 -7.76
C ILE A 95 -10.46 25.29 -7.32
N ASN A 96 -9.19 24.91 -7.52
CA ASN A 96 -8.02 25.76 -7.26
C ASN A 96 -7.82 26.73 -8.44
N ASN A 97 -8.54 27.85 -8.40
CA ASN A 97 -8.58 28.86 -9.46
C ASN A 97 -7.94 30.21 -9.07
N ALA A 98 -7.84 30.53 -7.78
CA ALA A 98 -7.24 31.80 -7.33
C ALA A 98 -5.85 32.03 -7.93
N GLY A 99 -5.56 33.26 -8.35
CA GLY A 99 -4.30 33.59 -9.00
C GLY A 99 -4.08 35.08 -9.18
N ILE A 100 -2.80 35.43 -9.30
CA ILE A 100 -2.28 36.79 -9.51
C ILE A 100 -1.14 36.78 -10.54
N LEU A 101 -0.74 37.96 -11.04
CA LEU A 101 0.39 38.14 -11.94
C LEU A 101 1.43 39.12 -11.36
N ARG A 102 2.70 38.83 -11.63
CA ARG A 102 3.90 39.66 -11.34
C ARG A 102 4.88 39.49 -12.49
N ASP A 103 4.47 39.95 -13.65
CA ASP A 103 5.20 39.74 -14.90
C ASP A 103 6.39 40.70 -14.98
N VAL A 104 7.59 40.14 -15.13
CA VAL A 104 8.84 40.87 -15.24
C VAL A 104 9.90 39.97 -15.87
N SER A 105 10.77 40.53 -16.71
CA SER A 105 11.90 39.79 -17.28
C SER A 105 12.74 39.13 -16.18
N PHE A 106 13.22 37.89 -16.40
CA PHE A 106 13.88 37.09 -15.37
C PHE A 106 14.99 37.83 -14.59
N GLY A 107 15.90 38.53 -15.29
CA GLY A 107 16.99 39.27 -14.63
C GLY A 107 16.56 40.49 -13.81
N LYS A 108 15.30 40.92 -13.90
CA LYS A 108 14.72 42.01 -13.09
C LYS A 108 13.73 41.51 -12.04
N MET A 109 13.52 40.19 -11.95
CA MET A 109 12.57 39.60 -11.03
C MET A 109 13.12 39.67 -9.61
N THR A 110 12.33 40.23 -8.70
CA THR A 110 12.69 40.23 -7.27
C THR A 110 12.22 38.95 -6.60
N ASP A 111 12.84 38.57 -5.48
CA ASP A 111 12.37 37.45 -4.66
C ASP A 111 10.92 37.65 -4.21
N GLY A 112 10.50 38.90 -3.95
CA GLY A 112 9.11 39.23 -3.62
C GLY A 112 8.13 38.94 -4.77
N ASP A 113 8.52 39.19 -6.02
CA ASP A 113 7.71 38.84 -7.21
C ASP A 113 7.59 37.32 -7.38
N TRP A 114 8.64 36.57 -7.06
CA TRP A 114 8.63 35.11 -7.09
C TRP A 114 7.77 34.52 -5.97
N ASP A 115 8.06 34.90 -4.72
CA ASP A 115 7.45 34.35 -3.52
C ASP A 115 5.95 34.61 -3.47
N LEU A 116 5.49 35.79 -3.88
CA LEU A 116 4.06 36.10 -3.88
C LEU A 116 3.30 35.19 -4.87
N VAL A 117 3.86 34.97 -6.08
CA VAL A 117 3.25 34.07 -7.08
C VAL A 117 3.30 32.62 -6.60
N TYR A 118 4.39 32.18 -5.98
CA TYR A 118 4.48 30.85 -5.36
C TYR A 118 3.44 30.64 -4.26
N ARG A 119 3.32 31.60 -3.33
CA ARG A 119 2.43 31.49 -2.17
C ARG A 119 0.96 31.39 -2.59
N VAL A 120 0.54 32.19 -3.56
CA VAL A 120 -0.86 32.20 -4.02
C VAL A 120 -1.18 30.98 -4.90
N HIS A 121 -0.35 30.66 -5.89
CA HIS A 121 -0.69 29.62 -6.86
C HIS A 121 -0.36 28.21 -6.35
N ALA A 122 0.92 27.91 -6.15
CA ALA A 122 1.36 26.54 -5.85
C ALA A 122 1.13 26.16 -4.38
N LYS A 123 1.58 27.00 -3.44
CA LYS A 123 1.41 26.75 -2.01
C LYS A 123 -0.06 26.80 -1.60
N GLY A 124 -0.83 27.76 -2.13
CA GLY A 124 -2.27 27.88 -1.89
C GLY A 124 -3.04 26.64 -2.34
N ALA A 125 -2.85 26.20 -3.59
CA ALA A 125 -3.48 24.98 -4.08
C ALA A 125 -3.09 23.74 -3.26
N TYR A 126 -1.82 23.61 -2.85
CA TYR A 126 -1.37 22.56 -1.94
C TYR A 126 -2.11 22.59 -0.60
N LYS A 127 -2.16 23.76 0.06
CA LYS A 127 -2.82 23.97 1.36
C LYS A 127 -4.29 23.56 1.31
N LEU A 128 -5.01 24.04 0.30
CA LEU A 128 -6.43 23.74 0.07
C LEU A 128 -6.67 22.26 -0.23
N SER A 129 -5.93 21.68 -1.17
CA SER A 129 -6.07 20.26 -1.52
C SER A 129 -5.75 19.36 -0.32
N ARG A 130 -4.73 19.69 0.47
CA ARG A 130 -4.39 18.98 1.70
C ARG A 130 -5.52 19.05 2.73
N ALA A 131 -6.08 20.24 2.97
CA ALA A 131 -7.17 20.43 3.93
C ALA A 131 -8.44 19.67 3.51
N ALA A 132 -8.75 19.61 2.21
CA ALA A 132 -9.90 18.89 1.68
C ALA A 132 -9.72 17.36 1.60
N TRP A 133 -8.47 16.88 1.53
CA TRP A 133 -8.15 15.50 1.11
C TRP A 133 -8.82 14.42 1.96
N ASN A 134 -8.69 14.51 3.27
CA ASN A 134 -9.20 13.46 4.17
C ASN A 134 -10.73 13.39 4.14
N HIS A 135 -11.41 14.54 4.03
CA HIS A 135 -12.87 14.60 3.89
C HIS A 135 -13.35 13.92 2.60
N MET A 136 -12.68 14.17 1.47
CA MET A 136 -13.00 13.49 0.20
C MET A 136 -12.70 11.98 0.26
N ARG A 137 -11.60 11.61 0.93
CA ARG A 137 -11.15 10.23 1.10
C ARG A 137 -12.12 9.40 1.94
N GLU A 138 -12.61 9.96 3.03
CA GLU A 138 -13.59 9.32 3.92
C GLU A 138 -14.92 9.08 3.20
N LYS A 139 -15.35 10.02 2.36
CA LYS A 139 -16.55 9.90 1.52
C LYS A 139 -16.38 8.97 0.30
N SER A 140 -15.14 8.57 -0.02
CA SER A 140 -14.82 7.89 -1.28
C SER A 140 -15.38 8.64 -2.51
N PHE A 141 -15.30 9.96 -2.46
CA PHE A 141 -15.69 10.85 -3.55
C PHE A 141 -14.93 12.17 -3.43
N GLY A 142 -14.25 12.56 -4.50
CA GLY A 142 -13.64 13.89 -4.59
C GLY A 142 -13.38 14.29 -6.04
N ARG A 143 -13.49 15.58 -6.32
CA ARG A 143 -13.13 16.15 -7.63
C ARG A 143 -12.30 17.40 -7.40
N ILE A 144 -11.08 17.41 -7.95
CA ILE A 144 -10.13 18.50 -7.77
C ILE A 144 -9.73 19.01 -9.15
N ILE A 145 -9.83 20.33 -9.33
CA ILE A 145 -9.35 21.02 -10.52
C ILE A 145 -8.17 21.91 -10.14
N MET A 146 -7.08 21.73 -10.87
CA MET A 146 -5.92 22.60 -10.84
C MET A 146 -5.93 23.53 -12.06
N THR A 147 -5.83 24.84 -11.85
CA THR A 147 -5.76 25.81 -12.95
C THR A 147 -4.32 26.16 -13.30
N SER A 148 -3.77 25.47 -14.31
CA SER A 148 -2.50 25.77 -14.98
C SER A 148 -2.66 26.91 -16.02
N SER A 149 -1.80 26.98 -17.03
CA SER A 149 -1.89 27.91 -18.15
C SER A 149 -0.98 27.47 -19.30
N ALA A 150 -1.16 28.03 -20.50
CA ALA A 150 -0.21 27.85 -21.61
C ALA A 150 1.22 28.31 -21.23
N ALA A 151 1.36 29.39 -20.44
CA ALA A 151 2.66 29.83 -19.92
C ALA A 151 3.31 28.80 -18.99
N GLY A 152 2.52 27.98 -18.28
CA GLY A 152 3.03 26.85 -17.51
C GLY A 152 3.46 25.67 -18.38
N LEU A 153 2.68 25.34 -19.40
CA LEU A 153 2.95 24.19 -20.26
C LEU A 153 4.11 24.43 -21.25
N TYR A 154 4.24 25.66 -21.76
CA TYR A 154 5.12 25.99 -22.87
C TYR A 154 6.13 27.10 -22.57
N GLY A 155 6.00 27.77 -21.41
CA GLY A 155 6.75 28.98 -21.09
C GLY A 155 6.15 30.23 -21.74
N ASN A 156 6.49 31.39 -21.17
CA ASN A 156 6.18 32.69 -21.76
C ASN A 156 7.20 33.73 -21.29
N PHE A 157 7.58 34.67 -22.16
CA PHE A 157 8.56 35.69 -21.82
C PHE A 157 8.08 36.56 -20.65
N GLY A 158 8.96 36.85 -19.69
CA GLY A 158 8.63 37.67 -18.53
C GLY A 158 7.77 36.98 -17.46
N GLN A 159 7.51 35.67 -17.59
CA GLN A 159 6.63 34.92 -16.69
C GLN A 159 7.34 33.71 -16.06
N ALA A 160 8.63 33.82 -15.73
CA ALA A 160 9.39 32.71 -15.16
C ALA A 160 8.78 32.20 -13.83
N ASN A 161 8.37 33.10 -12.94
CA ASN A 161 7.62 32.78 -11.72
C ASN A 161 6.27 32.12 -12.05
N TYR A 162 5.42 32.79 -12.82
CA TYR A 162 4.07 32.35 -13.13
C TYR A 162 4.05 31.01 -13.87
N GLY A 163 4.84 30.87 -14.93
CA GLY A 163 4.99 29.63 -15.69
C GLY A 163 5.45 28.48 -14.79
N SER A 164 6.47 28.70 -13.95
CA SER A 164 6.95 27.68 -13.00
C SER A 164 5.83 27.22 -12.05
N MET A 165 5.07 28.16 -11.46
CA MET A 165 4.00 27.80 -10.53
C MET A 165 2.82 27.12 -11.21
N LYS A 166 2.46 27.54 -12.43
CA LYS A 166 1.42 26.88 -13.21
C LYS A 166 1.82 25.48 -13.66
N MET A 167 3.09 25.22 -13.94
CA MET A 167 3.58 23.86 -14.20
C MET A 167 3.67 23.02 -12.93
N ALA A 168 4.00 23.61 -11.78
CA ALA A 168 3.99 22.91 -10.49
C ALA A 168 2.60 22.33 -10.16
N LEU A 169 1.52 23.01 -10.55
CA LEU A 169 0.15 22.51 -10.42
C LEU A 169 -0.12 21.26 -11.25
N VAL A 170 0.50 21.12 -12.43
CA VAL A 170 0.46 19.89 -13.22
C VAL A 170 1.14 18.75 -12.47
N GLY A 171 2.34 19.00 -11.91
CA GLY A 171 3.08 18.02 -11.11
C GLY A 171 2.31 17.55 -9.87
N LEU A 172 1.67 18.50 -9.16
CA LEU A 172 0.81 18.19 -8.01
C LEU A 172 -0.38 17.32 -8.43
N SER A 173 -1.07 17.69 -9.52
CA SER A 173 -2.21 16.94 -10.07
C SER A 173 -1.83 15.50 -10.49
N ASN A 174 -0.66 15.32 -11.10
CA ASN A 174 -0.14 13.99 -11.49
C ASN A 174 0.02 13.05 -10.29
N THR A 175 0.37 13.59 -9.12
CA THR A 175 0.54 12.80 -7.90
C THR A 175 -0.80 12.53 -7.23
N LEU A 176 -1.61 13.57 -7.03
CA LEU A 176 -2.93 13.45 -6.39
C LEU A 176 -3.88 12.54 -7.18
N SER A 177 -3.81 12.57 -8.52
CA SER A 177 -4.61 11.67 -9.37
C SER A 177 -4.30 10.19 -9.14
N GLN A 178 -3.04 9.85 -8.83
CA GLN A 178 -2.62 8.48 -8.52
C GLN A 178 -3.03 8.06 -7.10
N GLU A 179 -2.76 8.91 -6.10
CA GLU A 179 -3.10 8.64 -4.70
C GLU A 179 -4.63 8.56 -4.48
N GLY A 180 -5.39 9.40 -5.17
CA GLY A 180 -6.84 9.51 -5.04
C GLY A 180 -7.64 8.43 -5.76
N LYS A 181 -7.03 7.75 -6.76
CA LYS A 181 -7.73 6.84 -7.68
C LYS A 181 -8.53 5.74 -6.97
N SER A 182 -7.92 5.10 -5.97
CA SER A 182 -8.56 4.01 -5.21
C SER A 182 -9.75 4.46 -4.34
N LYS A 183 -9.91 5.77 -4.16
CA LYS A 183 -10.93 6.41 -3.33
C LYS A 183 -11.88 7.28 -4.14
N ASN A 184 -11.90 7.12 -5.47
CA ASN A 184 -12.74 7.91 -6.39
C ASN A 184 -12.56 9.43 -6.17
N ILE A 185 -11.31 9.83 -5.92
CA ILE A 185 -10.87 11.22 -5.94
C ILE A 185 -10.15 11.45 -7.26
N ASN A 186 -10.77 12.23 -8.14
CA ASN A 186 -10.16 12.58 -9.42
C ASN A 186 -9.52 13.96 -9.30
N CYS A 187 -8.29 14.09 -9.81
CA CYS A 187 -7.60 15.38 -9.89
C CYS A 187 -7.21 15.62 -11.35
N ASN A 188 -7.70 16.70 -11.93
CA ASN A 188 -7.40 17.07 -13.32
C ASN A 188 -6.89 18.51 -13.39
N THR A 189 -6.17 18.81 -14.46
CA THR A 189 -5.59 20.12 -14.71
C THR A 189 -6.22 20.74 -15.95
N ILE A 190 -6.54 22.02 -15.88
CA ILE A 190 -6.93 22.83 -17.04
C ILE A 190 -5.89 23.92 -17.29
N ALA A 191 -5.67 24.25 -18.55
CA ALA A 191 -4.93 25.41 -19.03
C ALA A 191 -5.94 26.28 -19.82
N PRO A 192 -6.71 27.13 -19.13
CA PRO A 192 -7.74 27.91 -19.77
C PRO A 192 -7.14 29.04 -20.61
N ILE A 193 -7.81 29.33 -21.72
CA ILE A 193 -7.57 30.49 -22.57
C ILE A 193 -8.89 31.28 -22.62
N ALA A 194 -8.89 32.46 -22.02
CA ALA A 194 -10.01 33.40 -22.06
C ALA A 194 -9.48 34.81 -22.30
N ALA A 195 -10.35 35.68 -22.82
CA ALA A 195 -10.07 37.10 -22.85
C ALA A 195 -9.78 37.60 -21.43
N SER A 196 -8.65 38.28 -21.28
CA SER A 196 -8.25 38.97 -20.07
C SER A 196 -8.16 40.48 -20.34
N ARG A 197 -8.15 41.28 -19.28
CA ARG A 197 -7.88 42.73 -19.37
C ARG A 197 -6.58 43.07 -20.14
N LEU A 198 -5.62 42.13 -20.19
CA LEU A 198 -4.36 42.28 -20.92
C LEU A 198 -4.46 41.96 -22.41
N THR A 199 -5.39 41.08 -22.83
CA THR A 199 -5.60 40.73 -24.25
C THR A 199 -6.62 41.63 -24.94
N GLU A 200 -7.46 42.33 -24.16
CA GLU A 200 -8.46 43.29 -24.64
C GLU A 200 -7.86 44.43 -25.48
N SER A 201 -6.62 44.84 -25.20
CA SER A 201 -5.96 45.95 -25.91
C SER A 201 -5.20 45.54 -27.18
N VAL A 202 -5.08 44.25 -27.47
CA VAL A 202 -4.25 43.71 -28.57
C VAL A 202 -5.02 42.81 -29.54
N MET A 203 -6.17 42.26 -29.15
CA MET A 203 -6.98 41.39 -30.02
C MET A 203 -8.18 42.15 -30.62
N PRO A 204 -8.57 41.85 -31.87
CA PRO A 204 -9.80 42.37 -32.47
C PRO A 204 -11.05 42.05 -31.63
N PRO A 205 -12.04 42.96 -31.54
CA PRO A 205 -13.26 42.76 -30.75
C PRO A 205 -14.03 41.47 -31.05
N GLU A 206 -14.05 41.06 -32.33
CA GLU A 206 -14.71 39.83 -32.80
C GLU A 206 -14.07 38.56 -32.21
N ILE A 207 -12.76 38.58 -31.99
CA ILE A 207 -12.02 37.47 -31.37
C ILE A 207 -12.26 37.46 -29.86
N LEU A 208 -12.24 38.64 -29.22
CA LEU A 208 -12.54 38.78 -27.79
C LEU A 208 -13.95 38.27 -27.45
N GLU A 209 -14.93 38.53 -28.32
CA GLU A 209 -16.31 38.05 -28.15
C GLU A 209 -16.43 36.51 -28.19
N GLN A 210 -15.53 35.84 -28.93
CA GLN A 210 -15.46 34.38 -28.98
C GLN A 210 -14.67 33.78 -27.81
N MET A 211 -13.91 34.57 -27.06
CA MET A 211 -13.07 34.12 -25.94
C MET A 211 -13.72 34.34 -24.57
N LYS A 212 -15.05 34.21 -24.51
CA LYS A 212 -15.83 34.31 -23.26
C LYS A 212 -15.42 33.21 -22.27
N PRO A 213 -15.25 33.52 -20.98
CA PRO A 213 -14.96 32.53 -19.95
C PRO A 213 -15.98 31.38 -19.87
N ASP A 214 -17.22 31.62 -20.31
CA ASP A 214 -18.30 30.63 -20.40
C ASP A 214 -17.92 29.37 -21.17
N TYR A 215 -17.01 29.48 -22.15
CA TYR A 215 -16.55 28.33 -22.93
C TYR A 215 -15.64 27.37 -22.15
N ILE A 216 -15.13 27.77 -20.99
CA ILE A 216 -14.29 26.92 -20.13
C ILE A 216 -15.15 26.04 -19.21
N VAL A 217 -16.30 26.56 -18.79
CA VAL A 217 -17.15 26.00 -17.74
C VAL A 217 -17.66 24.59 -18.06
N PRO A 218 -18.11 24.27 -19.30
CA PRO A 218 -18.62 22.93 -19.61
C PRO A 218 -17.61 21.82 -19.33
N LEU A 219 -16.33 22.04 -19.64
CA LEU A 219 -15.26 21.08 -19.36
C LEU A 219 -15.10 20.87 -17.85
N VAL A 220 -15.02 21.97 -17.09
CA VAL A 220 -14.84 21.91 -15.63
C VAL A 220 -16.02 21.21 -14.95
N LEU A 221 -17.24 21.50 -15.37
CA LEU A 221 -18.43 20.79 -14.90
C LEU A 221 -18.31 19.29 -15.19
N TYR A 222 -17.98 18.89 -16.42
CA TYR A 222 -17.84 17.47 -16.74
C TYR A 222 -16.74 16.79 -15.93
N LEU A 223 -15.55 17.41 -15.80
CA LEU A 223 -14.44 16.88 -15.00
C LEU A 223 -14.76 16.81 -13.50
N CYS A 224 -15.74 17.58 -13.02
CA CYS A 224 -16.21 17.53 -11.63
C CYS A 224 -17.47 16.68 -11.43
N HIS A 225 -18.09 16.17 -12.50
CA HIS A 225 -19.31 15.38 -12.37
C HIS A 225 -19.00 14.00 -11.79
N GLN A 226 -19.99 13.37 -11.15
CA GLN A 226 -19.82 12.03 -10.57
C GLN A 226 -19.51 10.96 -11.63
N ASP A 227 -20.04 11.14 -12.84
CA ASP A 227 -19.89 10.18 -13.96
C ASP A 227 -18.51 10.21 -14.61
N THR A 228 -17.68 11.23 -14.33
CA THR A 228 -16.34 11.27 -14.91
C THR A 228 -15.43 10.23 -14.27
N THR A 229 -14.69 9.52 -15.12
CA THR A 229 -13.60 8.62 -14.74
C THR A 229 -12.22 9.23 -15.04
N GLU A 230 -12.19 10.42 -15.64
CA GLU A 230 -10.97 11.12 -16.00
C GLU A 230 -10.24 11.60 -14.74
N THR A 231 -8.97 11.25 -14.63
CA THR A 231 -8.06 11.70 -13.56
C THR A 231 -6.64 11.76 -14.11
N GLY A 232 -5.85 12.74 -13.69
CA GLY A 232 -4.51 13.00 -14.20
C GLY A 232 -4.50 13.63 -15.60
N GLY A 233 -5.66 14.03 -16.13
CA GLY A 233 -5.76 14.69 -17.42
C GLY A 233 -5.27 16.14 -17.37
N ILE A 234 -4.63 16.58 -18.44
CA ILE A 234 -4.26 17.98 -18.68
C ILE A 234 -5.04 18.44 -19.89
N PHE A 235 -5.80 19.53 -19.77
CA PHE A 235 -6.65 20.01 -20.85
C PHE A 235 -6.40 21.47 -21.17
N GLU A 236 -6.23 21.80 -22.45
CA GLU A 236 -6.35 23.17 -22.92
C GLU A 236 -7.80 23.42 -23.32
N VAL A 237 -8.31 24.62 -22.99
CA VAL A 237 -9.71 24.95 -23.23
C VAL A 237 -9.93 26.45 -23.42
N GLY A 238 -10.69 26.81 -24.45
CA GLY A 238 -11.05 28.20 -24.73
C GLY A 238 -11.80 28.31 -26.06
N ALA A 239 -12.64 29.34 -26.22
CA ALA A 239 -13.38 29.62 -27.45
C ALA A 239 -14.15 28.44 -28.06
N GLY A 240 -14.69 27.55 -27.22
CA GLY A 240 -15.42 26.35 -27.63
C GLY A 240 -14.54 25.17 -28.06
N TRP A 241 -13.21 25.32 -28.04
CA TRP A 241 -12.25 24.25 -28.29
C TRP A 241 -11.75 23.63 -26.98
N VAL A 242 -11.59 22.30 -26.99
CA VAL A 242 -11.06 21.51 -25.87
C VAL A 242 -10.07 20.49 -26.44
N SER A 243 -8.88 20.41 -25.84
CA SER A 243 -7.88 19.40 -26.19
C SER A 243 -7.21 18.83 -24.97
N LYS A 244 -6.76 17.57 -25.07
CA LYS A 244 -6.01 16.87 -24.02
C LYS A 244 -4.53 16.88 -24.36
N VAL A 245 -3.70 17.30 -23.41
CA VAL A 245 -2.24 17.36 -23.52
C VAL A 245 -1.63 16.15 -22.80
N ARG A 246 -0.54 15.61 -23.34
CA ARG A 246 0.26 14.53 -22.73
C ARG A 246 1.74 14.66 -23.10
N LEU A 247 2.61 14.05 -22.30
CA LEU A 247 4.03 13.96 -22.62
C LEU A 247 4.29 12.92 -23.73
N GLN A 248 5.25 13.24 -24.59
CA GLN A 248 5.79 12.38 -25.64
C GLN A 248 7.29 12.25 -25.40
N ARG A 249 7.84 11.04 -25.56
CA ARG A 249 9.27 10.75 -25.40
C ARG A 249 9.80 10.10 -26.68
N SER A 250 10.94 10.56 -27.20
CA SER A 250 11.63 9.93 -28.32
C SER A 250 12.00 8.48 -28.01
N ALA A 251 12.36 7.71 -29.03
CA ALA A 251 12.85 6.34 -28.85
C ALA A 251 14.17 6.31 -28.06
N GLY A 252 15.03 7.30 -28.31
CA GLY A 252 16.37 7.38 -27.74
C GLY A 252 17.33 6.32 -28.29
N VAL A 253 18.58 6.40 -27.84
CA VAL A 253 19.66 5.50 -28.25
C VAL A 253 20.32 4.91 -27.02
N TYR A 254 20.61 3.61 -27.04
CA TYR A 254 21.41 2.97 -26.01
C TYR A 254 22.86 2.82 -26.48
N MET A 255 23.79 3.24 -25.63
CA MET A 255 25.23 3.17 -25.86
C MET A 255 25.90 2.63 -24.60
N LYS A 256 26.65 1.53 -24.73
CA LYS A 256 27.33 0.88 -23.61
C LYS A 256 28.46 1.74 -23.03
N ASP A 257 29.23 2.41 -23.89
CA ASP A 257 30.32 3.32 -23.50
C ASP A 257 29.92 4.75 -23.90
N LEU A 258 29.08 5.39 -23.08
CA LEU A 258 28.51 6.71 -23.33
C LEU A 258 29.58 7.81 -23.14
N THR A 259 29.89 8.56 -24.20
CA THR A 259 30.74 9.76 -24.16
C THR A 259 30.01 10.95 -24.78
N ALA A 260 30.50 12.17 -24.55
CA ALA A 260 29.93 13.38 -25.13
C ALA A 260 29.99 13.36 -26.67
N GLU A 261 31.08 12.84 -27.24
CA GLU A 261 31.27 12.71 -28.69
C GLU A 261 30.25 11.75 -29.30
N LYS A 262 30.00 10.59 -28.67
CA LYS A 262 28.98 9.65 -29.15
C LYS A 262 27.56 10.21 -29.03
N ILE A 263 27.26 10.99 -28.00
CA ILE A 263 25.97 11.70 -27.89
C ILE A 263 25.81 12.66 -29.07
N LYS A 264 26.85 13.43 -29.39
CA LYS A 264 26.86 14.34 -30.55
C LYS A 264 26.67 13.59 -31.85
N ASP A 265 27.39 12.49 -32.06
CA ASP A 265 27.34 11.68 -33.29
C ASP A 265 25.96 11.02 -33.49
N HIS A 266 25.24 10.72 -32.41
CA HIS A 266 23.89 10.14 -32.42
C HIS A 266 22.77 11.15 -32.13
N TRP A 267 23.04 12.45 -32.15
CA TRP A 267 22.06 13.47 -31.71
C TRP A 267 20.75 13.43 -32.52
N ALA A 268 20.86 13.27 -33.84
CA ALA A 268 19.70 13.17 -34.74
C ALA A 268 18.78 11.97 -34.40
N GLU A 269 19.35 10.87 -33.91
CA GLU A 269 18.58 9.70 -33.46
C GLU A 269 17.92 9.94 -32.09
N ILE A 270 18.63 10.64 -31.19
CA ILE A 270 18.13 10.98 -29.84
C ILE A 270 16.92 11.91 -29.91
N GLU A 271 16.95 12.91 -30.80
CA GLU A 271 15.87 13.90 -30.96
C GLU A 271 14.75 13.46 -31.92
N SER A 272 14.88 12.31 -32.59
CA SER A 272 13.84 11.81 -33.51
C SER A 272 12.58 11.35 -32.76
N PHE A 273 11.44 11.88 -33.21
CA PHE A 273 10.10 11.50 -32.73
C PHE A 273 9.33 10.62 -33.73
N ASP A 274 10.00 10.01 -34.72
CA ASP A 274 9.33 9.15 -35.73
C ASP A 274 8.70 7.89 -35.10
N ASN A 275 9.26 7.41 -33.99
CA ASN A 275 8.77 6.26 -33.23
C ASN A 275 8.65 6.58 -31.73
N PRO A 276 7.74 7.48 -31.35
CA PRO A 276 7.69 8.00 -29.99
C PRO A 276 6.97 7.05 -29.04
N SER A 277 7.20 7.25 -27.75
CA SER A 277 6.46 6.63 -26.65
C SER A 277 5.70 7.69 -25.85
N TYR A 278 4.67 7.27 -25.11
CA TYR A 278 3.81 8.14 -24.29
C TYR A 278 3.79 7.65 -22.85
N PRO A 279 4.91 7.77 -22.11
CA PRO A 279 4.99 7.25 -20.76
C PRO A 279 3.98 7.94 -19.84
N THR A 280 3.25 7.14 -19.06
CA THR A 280 2.19 7.60 -18.15
C THR A 280 2.56 7.45 -16.66
N SER A 281 3.71 6.84 -16.36
CA SER A 281 4.21 6.67 -14.99
C SER A 281 5.74 6.69 -14.93
N ALA A 282 6.28 6.99 -13.74
CA ALA A 282 7.72 6.89 -13.48
C ALA A 282 8.25 5.47 -13.71
N SER A 283 7.45 4.45 -13.39
CA SER A 283 7.79 3.04 -13.62
C SER A 283 7.97 2.71 -15.10
N GLU A 284 7.12 3.25 -15.99
CA GLU A 284 7.26 3.07 -17.44
C GLU A 284 8.54 3.73 -17.97
N SER A 285 8.94 4.87 -17.39
CA SER A 285 10.20 5.53 -17.73
C SER A 285 11.40 4.63 -17.43
N VAL A 286 11.49 4.14 -16.18
CA VAL A 286 12.56 3.23 -15.71
C VAL A 286 12.57 1.92 -16.50
N SER A 287 11.39 1.35 -16.77
CA SER A 287 11.26 0.10 -17.54
C SER A 287 11.81 0.26 -18.97
N GLY A 288 11.63 1.42 -19.58
CA GLY A 288 12.22 1.73 -20.89
C GLY A 288 13.75 1.72 -20.86
N ILE A 289 14.37 2.29 -19.82
CA ILE A 289 15.83 2.28 -19.63
C ILE A 289 16.34 0.85 -19.42
N LEU A 290 15.68 0.07 -18.56
CA LEU A 290 16.08 -1.32 -18.32
C LEU A 290 15.92 -2.19 -19.58
N ALA A 291 14.88 -1.95 -20.38
CA ALA A 291 14.71 -2.64 -21.67
C ALA A 291 15.85 -2.29 -22.64
N ALA A 292 16.26 -1.03 -22.67
CA ALA A 292 17.39 -0.56 -23.47
C ALA A 292 18.71 -1.27 -23.10
N VAL A 293 19.02 -1.34 -21.79
CA VAL A 293 20.22 -2.02 -21.27
C VAL A 293 20.24 -3.51 -21.63
N ASN A 294 19.08 -4.16 -21.59
CA ASN A 294 18.95 -5.60 -21.85
C ASN A 294 19.01 -5.99 -23.34
N SER A 295 18.95 -5.01 -24.26
CA SER A 295 18.90 -5.29 -25.70
C SER A 295 20.23 -5.75 -26.31
N LYS A 296 21.35 -5.67 -25.55
CA LYS A 296 22.74 -6.00 -25.93
C LYS A 296 23.17 -5.39 -27.29
N PRO A 297 23.93 -4.28 -27.30
CA PRO A 297 24.49 -3.75 -28.53
C PRO A 297 25.42 -4.79 -29.17
N SER A 298 25.32 -4.96 -30.48
CA SER A 298 26.32 -5.69 -31.26
C SER A 298 27.67 -4.98 -31.12
N ASP A 299 28.75 -5.75 -30.90
CA ASP A 299 30.09 -5.21 -30.64
C ASP A 299 30.46 -4.06 -31.59
N GLY A 300 30.62 -2.86 -31.02
CA GLY A 300 31.00 -1.63 -31.72
C GLY A 300 29.86 -0.76 -32.30
N GLY A 301 28.59 -1.14 -32.17
CA GLY A 301 27.45 -0.41 -32.74
C GLY A 301 26.47 0.19 -31.72
N SER A 302 25.77 1.27 -32.11
CA SER A 302 24.59 1.78 -31.41
C SER A 302 23.38 0.88 -31.70
N VAL A 303 22.43 0.80 -30.76
CA VAL A 303 21.14 0.16 -31.00
C VAL A 303 20.05 1.20 -30.75
N LEU A 304 19.24 1.44 -31.79
CA LEU A 304 17.96 2.12 -31.63
C LEU A 304 17.14 1.36 -30.60
N VAL A 305 16.87 2.01 -29.47
CA VAL A 305 15.98 1.45 -28.46
C VAL A 305 14.58 1.57 -29.03
N ARG A 306 14.16 0.54 -29.79
CA ARG A 306 12.76 0.45 -30.20
C ARG A 306 11.95 0.42 -28.91
N PRO A 307 11.08 1.41 -28.67
CA PRO A 307 10.12 1.29 -27.58
C PRO A 307 9.36 -0.02 -27.81
N PRO A 308 8.95 -0.75 -26.76
CA PRO A 308 7.95 -1.79 -26.95
C PRO A 308 6.82 -1.16 -27.77
N LYS A 309 6.50 -1.76 -28.93
CA LYS A 309 5.55 -1.23 -29.92
C LYS A 309 4.38 -0.62 -29.16
N ALA A 310 4.20 0.69 -29.25
CA ALA A 310 3.09 1.35 -28.60
C ALA A 310 1.84 0.56 -28.98
N ALA A 311 1.11 0.05 -27.99
CA ALA A 311 -0.26 -0.31 -28.23
C ALA A 311 -0.88 0.90 -28.95
N ALA A 312 -1.58 0.66 -30.06
CA ALA A 312 -2.38 1.68 -30.72
C ALA A 312 -3.11 2.50 -29.65
N PRO A 313 -3.32 3.83 -29.83
CA PRO A 313 -4.00 4.66 -28.84
C PRO A 313 -5.15 3.84 -28.30
N GLN A 314 -5.07 3.52 -27.00
CA GLN A 314 -6.03 2.67 -26.36
C GLN A 314 -7.34 3.45 -26.51
N ALA A 315 -8.13 3.10 -27.54
CA ALA A 315 -9.55 3.31 -27.52
C ALA A 315 -9.92 2.88 -26.11
N ALA A 316 -10.51 3.81 -25.35
CA ALA A 316 -10.91 3.60 -23.97
C ALA A 316 -11.26 2.14 -23.81
N ALA A 317 -10.45 1.39 -23.05
CA ALA A 317 -10.58 -0.06 -22.94
C ALA A 317 -12.08 -0.31 -22.81
N PRO A 318 -12.72 -1.07 -23.72
CA PRO A 318 -14.17 -1.03 -23.83
C PRO A 318 -14.71 -1.32 -22.44
N SER A 319 -15.32 -0.31 -21.84
CA SER A 319 -16.11 -0.40 -20.63
C SER A 319 -17.43 -1.08 -20.99
N GLY A 320 -17.34 -2.17 -21.76
CA GLY A 320 -18.43 -3.07 -22.01
C GLY A 320 -18.62 -3.87 -20.73
N SER A 321 -19.85 -3.84 -20.23
CA SER A 321 -20.27 -4.71 -19.14
C SER A 321 -19.89 -6.16 -19.48
N VAL A 322 -19.15 -6.82 -18.59
CA VAL A 322 -18.95 -8.29 -18.66
C VAL A 322 -20.12 -9.06 -18.05
N VAL A 323 -21.16 -8.34 -17.61
CA VAL A 323 -22.38 -8.91 -17.05
C VAL A 323 -23.34 -9.26 -18.18
N VAL A 324 -23.63 -10.56 -18.30
CA VAL A 324 -24.73 -11.08 -19.12
C VAL A 324 -25.84 -11.53 -18.18
N GLU A 325 -27.05 -11.00 -18.39
CA GLU A 325 -28.21 -11.30 -17.55
C GLU A 325 -28.56 -12.79 -17.63
N GLY A 326 -28.93 -13.37 -16.49
CA GLY A 326 -29.26 -14.79 -16.40
C GLY A 326 -28.05 -15.73 -16.33
N TYR A 327 -26.79 -15.27 -16.33
CA TYR A 327 -25.61 -16.11 -16.11
C TYR A 327 -24.96 -15.81 -14.76
N ASN A 328 -24.81 -16.82 -13.89
CA ASN A 328 -24.17 -16.69 -12.58
C ASN A 328 -22.67 -16.42 -12.71
N SER A 329 -22.04 -16.96 -13.77
CA SER A 329 -20.65 -16.73 -14.14
C SER A 329 -20.31 -15.26 -14.42
N SER A 330 -21.29 -14.41 -14.76
CA SER A 330 -21.11 -12.96 -14.93
C SER A 330 -20.47 -12.27 -13.71
N LYS A 331 -20.80 -12.74 -12.50
CA LYS A 331 -20.22 -12.20 -11.25
C LYS A 331 -18.74 -12.57 -11.11
N VAL A 332 -18.38 -13.77 -11.54
CA VAL A 332 -16.99 -14.25 -11.56
C VAL A 332 -16.19 -13.46 -12.59
N PHE A 333 -16.73 -13.24 -13.79
CA PHE A 333 -16.05 -12.46 -14.83
C PHE A 333 -15.90 -10.98 -14.45
N THR A 334 -16.85 -10.42 -13.68
CA THR A 334 -16.70 -9.08 -13.09
C THR A 334 -15.54 -9.03 -12.09
N ALA A 335 -15.42 -10.04 -11.22
CA ALA A 335 -14.28 -10.14 -10.30
C ALA A 335 -12.95 -10.30 -11.04
N ILE A 336 -12.94 -11.07 -12.12
CA ILE A 336 -11.77 -11.22 -13.01
C ILE A 336 -11.41 -9.89 -13.66
N GLN A 337 -12.40 -9.14 -14.17
CA GLN A 337 -12.20 -7.83 -14.79
C GLN A 337 -11.54 -6.85 -13.80
N ASN A 338 -12.02 -6.81 -12.56
CA ASN A 338 -11.43 -5.96 -11.51
C ASN A 338 -9.99 -6.37 -11.18
N ASN A 339 -9.70 -7.67 -11.13
CA ASN A 339 -8.36 -8.16 -10.84
C ASN A 339 -7.38 -7.92 -12.01
N ILE A 340 -7.83 -8.06 -13.26
CA ILE A 340 -7.07 -7.64 -14.44
C ILE A 340 -6.84 -6.12 -14.40
N GLY A 341 -7.83 -5.32 -13.98
CA GLY A 341 -7.64 -3.88 -13.79
C GLY A 341 -6.57 -3.52 -12.75
N ALA A 342 -6.44 -4.33 -11.69
CA ALA A 342 -5.47 -4.09 -10.61
C ALA A 342 -4.06 -4.67 -10.89
N LYS A 343 -3.96 -5.83 -11.53
CA LYS A 343 -2.72 -6.62 -11.68
C LYS A 343 -2.41 -7.01 -13.13
N GLY A 344 -3.07 -6.39 -14.09
CA GLY A 344 -3.12 -6.81 -15.48
C GLY A 344 -1.76 -6.99 -16.16
N ALA A 345 -0.85 -6.03 -15.99
CA ALA A 345 0.50 -6.12 -16.56
C ALA A 345 1.31 -7.33 -16.02
N GLU A 346 1.14 -7.66 -14.74
CA GLU A 346 1.76 -8.82 -14.11
C GLU A 346 1.17 -10.13 -14.67
N LEU A 347 -0.16 -10.17 -14.81
CA LEU A 347 -0.89 -11.33 -15.34
C LEU A 347 -0.54 -11.59 -16.81
N VAL A 348 -0.46 -10.55 -17.65
CA VAL A 348 -0.04 -10.67 -19.05
C VAL A 348 1.37 -11.24 -19.15
N LYS A 349 2.31 -10.75 -18.33
CA LYS A 349 3.69 -11.25 -18.31
C LYS A 349 3.78 -12.71 -17.88
N LYS A 350 2.98 -13.13 -16.90
CA LYS A 350 3.00 -14.51 -16.37
C LYS A 350 2.28 -15.50 -17.30
N ILE A 351 1.20 -15.07 -17.94
CA ILE A 351 0.30 -15.95 -18.69
C ILE A 351 0.65 -15.92 -20.18
N ASN A 352 0.70 -14.74 -20.80
CA ASN A 352 0.98 -14.54 -22.23
C ASN A 352 0.08 -15.40 -23.14
N GLY A 353 -1.25 -15.29 -22.99
CA GLY A 353 -2.21 -16.10 -23.75
C GLY A 353 -3.63 -15.54 -23.78
N ILE A 354 -4.38 -15.89 -24.82
CA ILE A 354 -5.79 -15.52 -25.01
C ILE A 354 -6.68 -16.74 -24.76
N TYR A 355 -7.73 -16.57 -23.96
CA TYR A 355 -8.67 -17.63 -23.57
C TYR A 355 -10.08 -17.28 -24.03
N LEU A 356 -10.76 -18.24 -24.65
CA LEU A 356 -12.19 -18.19 -24.92
C LEU A 356 -12.90 -19.11 -23.93
N VAL A 357 -13.83 -18.58 -23.14
CA VAL A 357 -14.60 -19.35 -22.15
C VAL A 357 -16.05 -19.40 -22.58
N ASN A 358 -16.50 -20.58 -22.99
CA ASN A 358 -17.88 -20.87 -23.39
C ASN A 358 -18.65 -21.45 -22.21
N ILE A 359 -19.60 -20.69 -21.69
CA ILE A 359 -20.46 -21.07 -20.59
C ILE A 359 -21.80 -21.58 -21.12
N LYS A 360 -22.18 -22.81 -20.74
CA LYS A 360 -23.45 -23.44 -21.13
C LYS A 360 -24.51 -23.26 -20.05
N LYS A 361 -25.72 -22.85 -20.47
CA LYS A 361 -26.92 -22.81 -19.63
C LYS A 361 -28.13 -23.27 -20.44
N GLY A 362 -28.62 -24.48 -20.16
CA GLY A 362 -29.65 -25.13 -20.99
C GLY A 362 -29.14 -25.38 -22.41
N THR A 363 -29.91 -24.96 -23.42
CA THR A 363 -29.52 -25.01 -24.84
C THR A 363 -28.63 -23.83 -25.27
N ASN A 364 -28.48 -22.80 -24.42
CA ASN A 364 -27.73 -21.59 -24.74
C ASN A 364 -26.25 -21.72 -24.35
N THR A 365 -25.38 -21.11 -25.16
CA THR A 365 -23.94 -20.99 -24.88
C THR A 365 -23.55 -19.52 -24.99
N GLN A 366 -22.97 -18.97 -23.93
CA GLN A 366 -22.46 -17.60 -23.89
C GLN A 366 -20.94 -17.61 -23.77
N ALA A 367 -20.26 -16.77 -24.55
CA ALA A 367 -18.81 -16.68 -24.57
C ALA A 367 -18.28 -15.43 -23.85
N TRP A 368 -17.12 -15.57 -23.21
CA TRP A 368 -16.25 -14.49 -22.75
C TRP A 368 -14.84 -14.71 -23.26
N THR A 369 -14.16 -13.64 -23.66
CA THR A 369 -12.75 -13.69 -24.06
C THR A 369 -11.88 -12.99 -23.02
N LEU A 370 -10.85 -13.67 -22.52
CA LEU A 370 -9.80 -13.11 -21.68
C LEU A 370 -8.54 -12.96 -22.53
N ASP A 371 -8.18 -11.74 -22.89
CA ASP A 371 -6.89 -11.46 -23.52
C ASP A 371 -5.86 -11.15 -22.42
N LEU A 372 -5.01 -12.14 -22.10
CA LEU A 372 -3.88 -11.98 -21.19
C LEU A 372 -2.56 -12.08 -21.97
N LYS A 373 -2.59 -11.61 -23.21
CA LYS A 373 -1.44 -11.55 -24.12
C LYS A 373 -1.12 -10.12 -24.54
N SER A 374 -2.15 -9.28 -24.69
CA SER A 374 -2.04 -7.93 -25.21
C SER A 374 -2.13 -6.87 -24.11
N GLY A 375 -1.35 -5.79 -24.23
CA GLY A 375 -1.43 -4.63 -23.33
C GLY A 375 -1.30 -4.98 -21.86
N THR A 376 -2.19 -4.44 -21.02
CA THR A 376 -2.33 -4.79 -19.60
C THR A 376 -3.34 -5.93 -19.37
N GLY A 377 -3.77 -6.60 -20.43
CA GLY A 377 -4.80 -7.62 -20.37
C GLY A 377 -6.22 -7.04 -20.32
N SER A 378 -7.18 -7.79 -20.84
CA SER A 378 -8.57 -7.38 -20.90
C SER A 378 -9.51 -8.59 -20.87
N ILE A 379 -10.78 -8.33 -20.55
CA ILE A 379 -11.86 -9.31 -20.64
C ILE A 379 -13.11 -8.64 -21.22
N PHE A 380 -13.81 -9.35 -22.09
CA PHE A 380 -15.04 -8.87 -22.73
C PHE A 380 -15.97 -10.03 -23.13
N VAL A 381 -17.25 -9.72 -23.37
CA VAL A 381 -18.27 -10.68 -23.80
C VAL A 381 -18.13 -10.97 -25.30
N GLY A 382 -18.25 -12.24 -25.69
CA GLY A 382 -18.19 -12.70 -27.08
C GLY A 382 -16.81 -13.21 -27.50
N ALA A 383 -16.74 -13.67 -28.75
CA ALA A 383 -15.48 -14.08 -29.37
C ALA A 383 -14.68 -12.84 -29.82
N GLY A 384 -13.42 -12.75 -29.39
CA GLY A 384 -12.51 -11.69 -29.82
C GLY A 384 -12.08 -11.79 -31.28
N SER A 385 -11.47 -10.72 -31.80
CA SER A 385 -10.89 -10.66 -33.15
C SER A 385 -9.61 -11.50 -33.31
N ALA A 386 -8.94 -11.83 -32.21
CA ALA A 386 -7.74 -12.66 -32.19
C ALA A 386 -8.08 -14.13 -31.88
N LYS A 387 -7.38 -15.08 -32.53
CA LYS A 387 -7.57 -16.52 -32.32
C LYS A 387 -7.20 -16.92 -30.88
N PRO A 388 -8.10 -17.59 -30.13
CA PRO A 388 -7.81 -18.00 -28.76
C PRO A 388 -6.73 -19.10 -28.74
N ASN A 389 -5.82 -19.00 -27.76
CA ASN A 389 -4.83 -20.03 -27.50
C ASN A 389 -5.43 -21.23 -26.75
N VAL A 390 -6.45 -20.98 -25.94
CA VAL A 390 -7.18 -21.98 -25.17
C VAL A 390 -8.67 -21.70 -25.26
N THR A 391 -9.47 -22.72 -25.51
CA THR A 391 -10.93 -22.66 -25.43
C THR A 391 -11.40 -23.56 -24.28
N ILE A 392 -12.14 -22.99 -23.34
CA ILE A 392 -12.73 -23.68 -22.21
C ILE A 392 -14.24 -23.77 -22.45
N THR A 393 -14.85 -24.93 -22.18
CA THR A 393 -16.30 -25.11 -22.25
C THR A 393 -16.80 -25.83 -21.02
N VAL A 394 -17.77 -25.23 -20.33
CA VAL A 394 -18.25 -25.67 -19.02
C VAL A 394 -19.66 -25.14 -18.76
N SER A 395 -20.43 -25.75 -17.86
CA SER A 395 -21.74 -25.22 -17.46
C SER A 395 -21.59 -23.96 -16.59
N ASP A 396 -22.62 -23.11 -16.55
CA ASP A 396 -22.65 -21.89 -15.73
C ASP A 396 -22.45 -22.19 -14.23
N GLU A 397 -23.03 -23.29 -13.76
CA GLU A 397 -22.93 -23.74 -12.36
C GLU A 397 -21.55 -24.34 -12.06
N ASP A 398 -21.08 -25.29 -12.88
CA ASP A 398 -19.78 -25.94 -12.65
C ASP A 398 -18.63 -24.91 -12.76
N PHE A 399 -18.75 -23.88 -13.62
CA PHE A 399 -17.74 -22.81 -13.71
C PHE A 399 -17.65 -22.01 -12.41
N VAL A 400 -18.79 -21.62 -11.83
CA VAL A 400 -18.82 -20.92 -10.55
C VAL A 400 -18.26 -21.80 -9.44
N ASP A 401 -18.59 -23.08 -9.40
CA ASP A 401 -18.06 -24.00 -8.39
C ASP A 401 -16.56 -24.23 -8.54
N ILE A 402 -16.04 -24.32 -9.77
CA ILE A 402 -14.60 -24.40 -10.02
C ILE A 402 -13.88 -23.14 -9.54
N MET A 403 -14.45 -21.97 -9.87
CA MET A 403 -13.84 -20.67 -9.57
C MET A 403 -13.92 -20.29 -8.09
N THR A 404 -14.92 -20.79 -7.38
CA THR A 404 -15.07 -20.62 -5.92
C THR A 404 -14.39 -21.71 -5.11
N GLY A 405 -13.74 -22.69 -5.77
CA GLY A 405 -13.03 -23.78 -5.12
C GLY A 405 -13.92 -24.91 -4.58
N LYS A 406 -15.25 -24.84 -4.79
CA LYS A 406 -16.19 -25.92 -4.44
C LYS A 406 -16.01 -27.16 -5.30
N MET A 407 -15.50 -27.01 -6.52
CA MET A 407 -15.19 -28.11 -7.43
C MET A 407 -13.73 -28.04 -7.90
N ASN A 408 -13.04 -29.18 -7.87
CA ASN A 408 -11.68 -29.26 -8.39
C ASN A 408 -11.69 -29.29 -9.93
N ALA A 409 -10.97 -28.37 -10.57
CA ALA A 409 -10.92 -28.23 -12.03
C ALA A 409 -10.38 -29.48 -12.75
N GLN A 410 -9.38 -30.14 -12.18
CA GLN A 410 -8.80 -31.37 -12.76
C GLN A 410 -9.82 -32.51 -12.72
N ALA A 411 -10.53 -32.67 -11.60
CA ALA A 411 -11.60 -33.66 -11.47
C ALA A 411 -12.77 -33.37 -12.43
N ALA A 412 -13.13 -32.09 -12.61
CA ALA A 412 -14.16 -31.68 -13.57
C ALA A 412 -13.76 -32.00 -15.02
N PHE A 413 -12.48 -31.85 -15.35
CA PHE A 413 -11.94 -32.21 -16.67
C PHE A 413 -12.00 -33.72 -16.91
N THR A 414 -11.51 -34.54 -15.97
CA THR A 414 -11.53 -36.01 -16.08
C THR A 414 -12.95 -36.57 -16.18
N LYS A 415 -13.94 -35.94 -15.52
CA LYS A 415 -15.35 -36.31 -15.59
C LYS A 415 -16.09 -35.75 -16.82
N GLY A 416 -15.39 -35.06 -17.73
CA GLY A 416 -15.96 -34.49 -18.95
C GLY A 416 -16.86 -33.26 -18.76
N LYS A 417 -16.95 -32.72 -17.54
CA LYS A 417 -17.72 -31.51 -17.19
C LYS A 417 -17.03 -30.22 -17.61
N LEU A 418 -15.70 -30.21 -17.57
CA LEU A 418 -14.84 -29.15 -18.10
C LEU A 418 -14.17 -29.68 -19.37
N LYS A 419 -14.42 -29.04 -20.51
CA LYS A 419 -13.71 -29.35 -21.76
C LYS A 419 -12.70 -28.24 -22.04
N ILE A 420 -11.47 -28.62 -22.35
CA ILE A 420 -10.41 -27.68 -22.72
C ILE A 420 -9.84 -28.11 -24.07
N ALA A 421 -9.73 -27.15 -24.99
CA ALA A 421 -9.09 -27.32 -26.29
C ALA A 421 -8.01 -26.25 -26.48
N GLY A 422 -6.94 -26.57 -27.21
CA GLY A 422 -5.82 -25.66 -27.46
C GLY A 422 -4.61 -25.92 -26.56
N ASN A 423 -3.87 -24.87 -26.20
CA ASN A 423 -2.57 -24.98 -25.53
C ASN A 423 -2.71 -25.38 -24.05
N MET A 424 -2.30 -26.60 -23.71
CA MET A 424 -2.49 -27.14 -22.36
C MET A 424 -1.57 -26.55 -21.29
N GLY A 425 -0.39 -26.05 -21.68
CA GLY A 425 0.47 -25.31 -20.76
C GLY A 425 -0.15 -23.99 -20.32
N LEU A 426 -0.77 -23.28 -21.26
CA LEU A 426 -1.52 -22.04 -20.97
C LEU A 426 -2.76 -22.31 -20.12
N ALA A 427 -3.52 -23.37 -20.43
CA ALA A 427 -4.69 -23.76 -19.63
C ALA A 427 -4.33 -24.02 -18.16
N THR A 428 -3.20 -24.69 -17.91
CA THR A 428 -2.72 -24.99 -16.55
C THR A 428 -2.28 -23.71 -15.81
N LYS A 429 -1.62 -22.78 -16.51
CA LYS A 429 -1.21 -21.48 -15.94
C LYS A 429 -2.40 -20.63 -15.52
N LEU A 430 -3.45 -20.56 -16.34
CA LEU A 430 -4.66 -19.81 -15.99
C LEU A 430 -5.34 -20.41 -14.76
N GLY A 431 -5.48 -21.74 -14.70
CA GLY A 431 -6.06 -22.42 -13.53
C GLY A 431 -5.33 -22.14 -12.22
N ALA A 432 -3.99 -22.21 -12.23
CA ALA A 432 -3.17 -21.94 -11.05
C ALA A 432 -3.26 -20.47 -10.58
N LEU A 433 -3.26 -19.52 -11.51
CA LEU A 433 -3.34 -18.08 -11.18
C LEU A 433 -4.74 -17.65 -10.75
N MET A 434 -5.77 -18.27 -11.33
CA MET A 434 -7.16 -18.05 -10.94
C MET A 434 -7.44 -18.60 -9.53
N GLN A 435 -6.94 -19.79 -9.19
CA GLN A 435 -7.03 -20.35 -7.83
C GLN A 435 -6.22 -19.54 -6.80
N ALA A 436 -5.06 -19.01 -7.19
CA ALA A 436 -4.25 -18.14 -6.33
C ALA A 436 -4.87 -16.74 -6.11
N SER A 437 -5.77 -16.30 -6.98
CA SER A 437 -6.42 -14.99 -6.90
C SER A 437 -7.83 -15.01 -6.30
N THR A 438 -8.47 -16.17 -6.17
CA THR A 438 -9.81 -16.31 -5.58
C THR A 438 -9.81 -16.48 -4.06
N ALA A 439 -8.64 -16.56 -3.41
CA ALA A 439 -8.54 -16.57 -1.95
C ALA A 439 -8.94 -15.23 -1.28
N THR A 440 -8.90 -14.11 -2.00
CA THR A 440 -9.22 -12.77 -1.45
C THR A 440 -10.65 -12.31 -1.77
N THR A 441 -11.29 -12.84 -2.81
CA THR A 441 -12.61 -12.38 -3.28
C THR A 441 -13.77 -13.26 -2.79
N THR A 442 -13.48 -14.46 -2.28
CA THR A 442 -14.51 -15.45 -1.92
C THR A 442 -15.16 -15.21 -0.55
N SER A 443 -14.50 -14.48 0.36
CA SER A 443 -15.10 -14.10 1.67
C SER A 443 -16.36 -13.27 1.49
N THR A 444 -16.35 -12.30 0.57
CA THR A 444 -17.48 -11.39 0.33
C THR A 444 -18.66 -12.10 -0.34
N TYR A 445 -18.42 -13.11 -1.18
CA TYR A 445 -19.46 -13.87 -1.87
C TYR A 445 -20.17 -14.88 -0.95
N ILE A 446 -19.42 -15.60 -0.12
CA ILE A 446 -20.00 -16.54 0.87
C ILE A 446 -20.82 -15.76 1.91
N GLN A 447 -20.33 -14.61 2.35
CA GLN A 447 -21.01 -13.74 3.32
C GLN A 447 -22.27 -13.10 2.73
N GLN A 448 -22.27 -12.71 1.45
CA GLN A 448 -23.44 -12.17 0.76
C GLN A 448 -24.53 -13.23 0.46
N GLN A 449 -24.15 -14.48 0.16
CA GLN A 449 -25.12 -15.58 -0.01
C GLN A 449 -25.72 -16.05 1.32
N GLN A 450 -24.93 -16.03 2.41
CA GLN A 450 -25.44 -16.29 3.76
C GLN A 450 -26.41 -15.20 4.23
N LEU A 451 -26.17 -13.93 3.86
CA LEU A 451 -27.10 -12.82 4.12
C LEU A 451 -28.40 -12.90 3.30
N LEU A 452 -28.33 -13.33 2.03
CA LEU A 452 -29.52 -13.52 1.18
C LEU A 452 -30.39 -14.73 1.61
N GLN A 453 -29.78 -15.79 2.13
CA GLN A 453 -30.52 -16.91 2.75
C GLN A 453 -31.17 -16.53 4.10
N GLN A 454 -30.58 -15.59 4.85
CA GLN A 454 -31.17 -15.06 6.08
C GLN A 454 -32.31 -14.08 5.83
N GLN A 455 -32.28 -13.31 4.73
CA GLN A 455 -33.37 -12.37 4.38
C GLN A 455 -34.64 -13.05 3.84
N ASN A 456 -34.53 -14.21 3.18
CA ASN A 456 -35.68 -14.95 2.65
C ASN A 456 -36.46 -15.78 3.70
N ASN A 457 -36.03 -15.78 4.97
CA ASN A 457 -36.61 -16.61 6.04
C ASN A 457 -37.40 -15.83 7.10
N ILE A 458 -37.75 -14.56 6.85
CA ILE A 458 -38.51 -13.73 7.79
C ILE A 458 -39.97 -13.65 7.33
N LYS A 459 -40.87 -14.41 7.98
CA LYS A 459 -42.32 -14.19 7.91
C LYS A 459 -42.68 -12.92 8.70
N PRO A 460 -43.64 -12.10 8.24
CA PRO A 460 -44.01 -10.87 8.94
C PRO A 460 -44.80 -11.20 10.21
N ILE A 461 -44.33 -10.71 11.37
CA ILE A 461 -45.07 -10.78 12.63
C ILE A 461 -45.99 -9.57 12.72
N VAL A 462 -47.29 -9.87 12.76
CA VAL A 462 -48.37 -8.93 13.06
C VAL A 462 -48.37 -8.64 14.56
N ASN A 463 -48.51 -7.37 14.88
CA ASN A 463 -48.60 -6.80 16.22
C ASN A 463 -49.92 -7.19 16.89
N ASN A 464 -49.92 -7.61 18.16
CA ASN A 464 -51.04 -7.33 19.08
C ASN A 464 -50.70 -7.57 20.56
N ASN A 465 -51.11 -6.58 21.35
CA ASN A 465 -51.11 -6.49 22.80
C ASN A 465 -51.84 -7.66 23.49
N SER A 466 -51.36 -8.05 24.68
CA SER A 466 -52.10 -7.97 25.98
C SER A 466 -51.57 -8.97 27.02
N GLY A 467 -51.58 -8.57 28.30
CA GLY A 467 -51.96 -9.48 29.39
C GLY A 467 -50.87 -10.11 30.28
N SER A 468 -50.48 -9.37 31.31
CA SER A 468 -50.36 -9.77 32.74
C SER A 468 -49.66 -11.06 33.23
N LYS A 469 -48.89 -10.85 34.31
CA LYS A 469 -48.82 -11.61 35.59
C LYS A 469 -47.95 -12.90 35.70
N LYS A 470 -46.97 -12.76 36.61
CA LYS A 470 -46.70 -13.55 37.84
C LYS A 470 -46.09 -14.96 37.80
N ASP A 471 -45.12 -15.11 38.72
CA ASP A 471 -44.81 -16.24 39.62
C ASP A 471 -44.04 -17.49 39.12
N SER A 472 -42.81 -17.60 39.65
CA SER A 472 -42.31 -18.69 40.52
C SER A 472 -42.20 -20.17 40.06
N ILE A 473 -40.95 -20.68 40.17
CA ILE A 473 -40.52 -21.92 40.86
C ILE A 473 -40.70 -23.32 40.17
N ASN A 474 -39.53 -23.92 39.90
CA ASN A 474 -39.06 -25.32 40.05
C ASN A 474 -39.77 -26.59 39.52
N LEU A 475 -38.86 -27.45 39.02
CA LEU A 475 -38.74 -28.92 39.18
C LEU A 475 -39.74 -29.86 38.49
N LEU A 476 -39.18 -30.73 37.63
CA LEU A 476 -39.55 -32.14 37.58
C LEU A 476 -38.35 -33.03 37.20
N ASN A 477 -38.34 -34.19 37.84
CA ASN A 477 -37.25 -35.10 38.10
C ASN A 477 -37.47 -36.45 37.37
N ASN A 478 -36.36 -37.12 37.07
CA ASN A 478 -36.08 -38.56 37.18
C ASN A 478 -36.84 -39.62 36.37
N LYS A 479 -36.05 -40.49 35.72
CA LYS A 479 -35.71 -41.90 36.13
C LYS A 479 -34.88 -42.55 35.01
N LYS A 480 -33.89 -43.45 35.19
CA LYS A 480 -33.54 -44.46 36.22
C LYS A 480 -32.05 -44.88 35.98
N LEU A 481 -31.20 -44.99 37.03
CA LEU A 481 -30.69 -46.23 37.70
C LEU A 481 -29.88 -47.17 36.78
N LYS A 482 -28.70 -47.73 37.10
CA LYS A 482 -28.02 -48.17 38.36
C LYS A 482 -26.55 -48.51 37.99
N ASP A 483 -25.52 -48.05 38.70
CA ASP A 483 -24.89 -48.59 39.93
C ASP A 483 -23.87 -49.73 39.75
N LYS A 484 -22.59 -49.40 40.06
CA LYS A 484 -21.68 -49.99 41.08
C LYS A 484 -20.22 -49.93 40.60
N ASP A 485 -19.37 -49.09 41.20
CA ASP A 485 -18.63 -49.29 42.47
C ASP A 485 -17.66 -50.48 42.39
N ASN A 486 -16.39 -50.43 42.82
CA ASN A 486 -15.77 -49.58 43.84
C ASN A 486 -14.22 -49.67 43.79
N ASN A 487 -13.55 -48.53 44.02
CA ASN A 487 -12.47 -48.29 45.01
C ASN A 487 -11.27 -49.26 45.20
N LYS A 488 -10.02 -48.75 45.10
CA LYS A 488 -9.21 -48.13 46.19
C LYS A 488 -7.68 -48.31 46.03
N LYS A 489 -6.96 -47.18 46.24
CA LYS A 489 -5.70 -46.91 46.99
C LYS A 489 -4.45 -47.82 46.83
N GLY A 490 -3.28 -47.17 46.76
CA GLY A 490 -2.10 -47.62 47.51
C GLY A 490 -0.73 -47.24 46.93
N ASP A 491 0.01 -46.44 47.70
CA ASP A 491 1.42 -46.00 47.55
C ASP A 491 2.51 -47.08 47.37
N LYS A 492 3.71 -46.57 46.99
CA LYS A 492 5.09 -46.96 47.38
C LYS A 492 5.98 -47.79 46.43
N LEU A 493 7.04 -47.10 46.01
CA LEU A 493 8.45 -47.47 45.85
C LEU A 493 8.91 -48.83 46.43
N ILE A 494 9.73 -49.58 45.68
CA ILE A 494 11.14 -49.97 45.98
C ILE A 494 11.67 -50.99 44.93
N ASN A 495 12.94 -50.81 44.57
CA ASN A 495 13.85 -51.60 43.73
C ASN A 495 13.87 -53.13 43.92
N ASN A 496 14.15 -53.89 42.84
CA ASN A 496 15.46 -54.54 42.63
C ASN A 496 15.56 -55.41 41.36
N ASN A 497 16.65 -55.17 40.62
CA ASN A 497 17.53 -56.06 39.84
C ASN A 497 17.05 -57.48 39.44
N ASN A 498 17.16 -57.82 38.15
CA ASN A 498 18.29 -58.63 37.67
C ASN A 498 18.39 -58.75 36.14
N ASN A 499 19.64 -58.90 35.72
CA ASN A 499 20.21 -58.99 34.38
C ASN A 499 19.51 -59.94 33.39
N ASN A 500 19.53 -59.56 32.11
CA ASN A 500 20.11 -60.42 31.07
C ASN A 500 20.57 -59.62 29.85
N ASN A 501 21.81 -59.90 29.46
CA ASN A 501 22.52 -59.39 28.29
C ASN A 501 21.91 -59.88 26.97
N ASN A 502 22.30 -59.15 25.91
CA ASN A 502 22.21 -59.47 24.47
C ASN A 502 20.96 -58.97 23.73
N ASN A 503 21.03 -57.75 23.19
CA ASN A 503 21.10 -57.52 21.74
C ASN A 503 21.27 -56.01 21.44
N ASN A 504 22.53 -55.57 21.45
CA ASN A 504 22.95 -54.33 20.80
C ASN A 504 22.86 -54.53 19.29
N ASN A 505 21.91 -53.85 18.64
CA ASN A 505 22.09 -53.20 17.32
C ASN A 505 20.84 -52.48 16.79
N ASN A 506 19.70 -52.48 17.51
CA ASN A 506 18.50 -51.75 17.07
C ASN A 506 18.19 -50.43 17.82
N ASN A 507 18.92 -50.08 18.89
CA ASN A 507 18.64 -48.86 19.67
C ASN A 507 19.34 -47.58 19.16
N SER A 508 20.42 -47.67 18.40
CA SER A 508 21.08 -46.47 17.85
C SER A 508 20.27 -45.82 16.72
N ASN A 509 19.57 -46.62 15.91
CA ASN A 509 18.72 -46.09 14.84
C ASN A 509 17.42 -45.47 15.37
N ASN A 510 16.82 -46.02 16.43
CA ASN A 510 15.63 -45.40 17.05
C ASN A 510 15.94 -44.09 17.78
N ASN A 511 17.09 -43.98 18.46
CA ASN A 511 17.50 -42.73 19.09
C ASN A 511 17.88 -41.66 18.04
N ASN A 512 18.60 -42.01 16.97
CA ASN A 512 18.92 -41.07 15.90
C ASN A 512 17.66 -40.60 15.14
N ASN A 513 16.69 -41.49 14.90
CA ASN A 513 15.41 -41.12 14.28
C ASN A 513 14.56 -40.20 15.19
N ASN A 514 14.53 -40.43 16.51
CA ASN A 514 13.83 -39.56 17.46
C ASN A 514 14.51 -38.19 17.60
N ILE A 515 15.84 -38.12 17.50
CA ILE A 515 16.60 -36.87 17.48
C ILE A 515 16.33 -36.11 16.17
N GLU A 516 16.32 -36.74 14.99
CA GLU A 516 15.95 -36.04 13.75
C GLU A 516 14.49 -35.56 13.74
N MET A 517 13.57 -36.34 14.30
CA MET A 517 12.15 -36.02 14.35
C MET A 517 11.81 -34.85 15.29
N SER A 518 12.72 -34.47 16.18
CA SER A 518 12.53 -33.37 17.15
C SER A 518 13.07 -32.01 16.68
N SER A 519 13.83 -31.95 15.58
CA SER A 519 14.21 -30.67 14.99
C SER A 519 13.07 -30.07 14.17
N ARG A 520 12.79 -28.79 14.41
CA ARG A 520 11.96 -27.91 13.58
C ARG A 520 12.52 -27.86 12.17
N ILE A 521 11.63 -27.66 11.21
CA ILE A 521 11.98 -27.57 9.80
C ILE A 521 11.85 -26.12 9.32
N VAL A 522 12.67 -25.74 8.35
CA VAL A 522 12.51 -24.44 7.67
C VAL A 522 11.41 -24.56 6.62
N SER A 523 10.20 -24.10 6.98
CA SER A 523 9.02 -24.20 6.11
C SER A 523 9.05 -23.19 4.96
N LYS A 524 9.62 -22.00 5.20
CA LYS A 524 9.72 -20.93 4.20
C LYS A 524 11.07 -20.23 4.32
N VAL A 525 11.64 -19.87 3.18
CA VAL A 525 12.82 -18.99 3.10
C VAL A 525 12.43 -17.74 2.34
N GLY A 526 12.82 -16.58 2.84
CA GLY A 526 12.64 -15.28 2.20
C GLY A 526 13.96 -14.51 2.14
N THR A 527 14.15 -13.69 1.11
CA THR A 527 15.31 -12.79 1.02
C THR A 527 14.85 -11.37 1.33
N GLY A 528 15.47 -10.72 2.32
CA GLY A 528 15.13 -9.35 2.70
C GLY A 528 15.32 -8.37 1.55
N MET A 529 14.40 -7.41 1.44
CA MET A 529 14.31 -6.44 0.35
C MET A 529 14.81 -5.07 0.77
N MET A 530 15.58 -4.38 -0.08
CA MET A 530 15.98 -3.00 0.18
C MET A 530 14.77 -2.07 0.13
N THR A 531 14.66 -1.16 1.10
CA THR A 531 13.62 -0.12 1.18
C THR A 531 14.14 1.09 1.95
N SER A 532 13.27 2.05 2.24
CA SER A 532 13.57 3.17 3.14
C SER A 532 12.42 3.44 4.10
N ASP A 533 12.74 3.96 5.28
CA ASP A 533 11.78 4.33 6.32
C ASP A 533 12.26 5.55 7.13
N GLY A 534 11.46 6.03 8.08
CA GLY A 534 11.78 7.22 8.88
C GLY A 534 11.98 8.46 8.00
N ALA A 535 13.04 9.22 8.28
CA ALA A 535 13.42 10.36 7.45
C ALA A 535 14.26 9.96 6.21
N GLY A 536 13.94 8.83 5.58
CA GLY A 536 14.59 8.33 4.37
C GLY A 536 15.75 7.36 4.61
N VAL A 537 15.87 6.81 5.82
CA VAL A 537 16.89 5.82 6.22
C VAL A 537 16.82 4.61 5.30
N LYS A 538 17.94 4.23 4.68
CA LYS A 538 18.04 3.02 3.86
C LYS A 538 18.22 1.79 4.74
N LEU A 539 17.42 0.78 4.49
CA LEU A 539 17.43 -0.45 5.26
C LEU A 539 16.97 -1.64 4.42
N ARG A 540 17.13 -2.85 4.97
CA ARG A 540 16.62 -4.09 4.40
C ARG A 540 15.45 -4.61 5.23
N ARG A 541 14.27 -4.69 4.61
CA ARG A 541 13.06 -5.24 5.22
C ARG A 541 12.99 -6.75 5.07
N VAL A 542 12.96 -7.44 6.20
CA VAL A 542 12.98 -8.91 6.30
C VAL A 542 11.58 -9.45 6.62
N ILE A 543 10.99 -9.00 7.73
CA ILE A 543 9.58 -9.24 8.08
C ILE A 543 8.80 -7.95 7.77
N GLY A 544 7.60 -8.07 7.21
CA GLY A 544 6.85 -6.95 6.62
C GLY A 544 7.13 -6.76 5.12
N GLY A 545 7.89 -7.67 4.50
CA GLY A 545 8.15 -7.73 3.06
C GLY A 545 7.85 -9.14 2.49
N PRO A 546 8.88 -9.95 2.16
CA PRO A 546 8.69 -11.31 1.61
C PRO A 546 8.02 -12.30 2.58
N ILE A 547 8.16 -12.03 3.88
CA ILE A 547 7.47 -12.71 4.99
C ILE A 547 6.62 -11.65 5.69
N SER A 548 5.30 -11.73 5.60
CA SER A 548 4.37 -10.78 6.25
C SER A 548 3.59 -11.39 7.41
N ASP A 549 3.41 -12.71 7.40
CA ASP A 549 2.48 -13.41 8.30
C ASP A 549 3.28 -14.25 9.29
N LEU A 550 3.71 -13.63 10.40
CA LEU A 550 4.55 -14.28 11.40
C LEU A 550 4.23 -13.83 12.84
N ASP A 551 3.01 -14.06 13.31
CA ASP A 551 2.56 -13.74 14.67
C ASP A 551 3.50 -14.33 15.76
N PRO A 552 3.99 -13.55 16.76
CA PRO A 552 3.68 -12.15 17.08
C PRO A 552 4.56 -11.09 16.40
N PHE A 553 5.46 -11.48 15.51
CA PHE A 553 6.40 -10.59 14.84
C PHE A 553 5.74 -9.83 13.69
N LEU A 554 5.87 -8.51 13.71
CA LEU A 554 5.19 -7.61 12.77
C LEU A 554 6.13 -7.08 11.70
N LEU A 555 7.38 -6.85 12.06
CA LEU A 555 8.40 -6.24 11.23
C LEU A 555 9.78 -6.62 11.75
N LEU A 556 10.74 -6.81 10.84
CA LEU A 556 12.15 -6.94 11.15
C LEU A 556 12.90 -6.21 10.04
N ASP A 557 13.60 -5.16 10.40
CA ASP A 557 14.44 -4.38 9.51
C ASP A 557 15.91 -4.52 9.94
N GLU A 558 16.79 -4.76 8.98
CA GLU A 558 18.25 -4.62 9.14
C GLU A 558 18.65 -3.24 8.60
N PHE A 559 19.09 -2.34 9.47
CA PHE A 559 19.70 -1.09 9.07
C PHE A 559 21.23 -1.28 9.09
N LYS A 560 21.85 -1.19 7.91
CA LYS A 560 23.29 -1.38 7.72
C LYS A 560 23.78 -0.42 6.65
N SER A 561 24.67 0.50 7.02
CA SER A 561 25.28 1.42 6.06
C SER A 561 26.57 2.01 6.63
N ASP A 562 27.53 2.26 5.75
CA ASP A 562 28.78 3.00 5.96
C ASP A 562 28.74 4.40 5.33
N ASP A 563 27.59 4.79 4.75
CA ASP A 563 27.34 6.11 4.19
C ASP A 563 26.39 6.91 5.11
N PRO A 564 26.89 7.91 5.86
CA PRO A 564 26.07 8.75 6.74
C PRO A 564 24.81 9.32 6.08
N ASN A 565 24.85 9.65 4.78
CA ASN A 565 23.70 10.24 4.09
C ASN A 565 22.51 9.28 4.01
N GLN A 566 22.75 7.97 4.15
CA GLN A 566 21.72 6.95 4.08
C GLN A 566 21.06 6.67 5.43
N TYR A 567 21.59 7.16 6.55
CA TYR A 567 21.06 6.83 7.87
C TYR A 567 20.96 8.00 8.85
N ILE A 568 21.77 9.06 8.71
CA ILE A 568 21.92 10.09 9.75
C ILE A 568 20.62 10.87 10.02
N ALA A 569 19.72 10.93 9.05
CA ALA A 569 18.40 11.56 9.22
C ALA A 569 17.53 10.82 10.25
N GLY A 570 17.81 9.54 10.50
CA GLY A 570 17.21 8.74 11.56
C GLY A 570 15.70 8.62 11.50
N PHE A 571 15.14 8.43 12.68
CA PHE A 571 13.70 8.40 12.93
C PHE A 571 13.35 9.53 13.89
N PRO A 572 13.02 10.73 13.38
CA PRO A 572 12.57 11.85 14.20
C PRO A 572 11.35 11.48 15.04
N SER A 573 10.99 12.35 15.97
CA SER A 573 9.86 12.15 16.89
C SER A 573 8.60 11.64 16.17
N HIS A 574 8.13 10.45 16.53
CA HIS A 574 6.96 9.78 15.96
C HIS A 574 6.21 8.97 17.02
N PRO A 575 4.89 8.77 16.87
CA PRO A 575 4.11 8.01 17.83
C PRO A 575 4.18 6.49 17.56
N HIS A 576 3.90 5.67 18.57
CA HIS A 576 3.63 4.23 18.49
C HIS A 576 2.56 3.83 19.51
N ARG A 577 1.76 2.80 19.19
CA ARG A 577 0.76 2.22 20.12
C ARG A 577 0.52 0.74 19.84
N GLY A 578 0.38 -0.05 20.90
CA GLY A 578 -0.15 -1.41 20.86
C GLY A 578 0.83 -2.51 20.44
N PHE A 579 2.13 -2.23 20.38
CA PHE A 579 3.18 -3.22 20.13
C PHE A 579 4.47 -2.83 20.85
N GLU A 580 5.51 -3.65 20.73
CA GLU A 580 6.84 -3.43 21.29
C GLU A 580 7.87 -3.28 20.18
N THR A 581 8.86 -2.41 20.38
CA THR A 581 10.04 -2.28 19.52
C THR A 581 11.27 -2.81 20.22
N VAL A 582 12.12 -3.51 19.47
CA VAL A 582 13.41 -4.00 19.94
C VAL A 582 14.48 -3.54 18.98
N THR A 583 15.40 -2.74 19.49
CA THR A 583 16.55 -2.26 18.73
C THR A 583 17.80 -2.97 19.22
N TYR A 584 18.47 -3.70 18.34
CA TYR A 584 19.73 -4.39 18.66
C TYR A 584 20.86 -3.85 17.79
N MET A 585 21.90 -3.28 18.42
CA MET A 585 23.02 -2.67 17.73
C MET A 585 24.19 -3.66 17.58
N LEU A 586 24.76 -3.75 16.39
CA LEU A 586 26.01 -4.47 16.11
C LEU A 586 27.21 -3.52 16.01
N ARG A 587 27.02 -2.36 15.38
CA ARG A 587 28.03 -1.30 15.20
C ARG A 587 27.37 0.08 15.14
N GLY A 588 28.12 1.11 15.51
CA GLY A 588 27.63 2.48 15.59
C GLY A 588 26.84 2.74 16.89
N THR A 589 26.25 3.93 16.93
CA THR A 589 25.51 4.44 18.08
C THR A 589 24.16 5.01 17.66
N LEU A 590 23.10 4.71 18.41
CA LEU A 590 21.75 5.20 18.20
C LEU A 590 21.23 5.86 19.50
N GLU A 591 20.73 7.07 19.40
CA GLU A 591 20.10 7.78 20.52
C GLU A 591 18.60 7.53 20.53
N HIS A 592 18.08 7.06 21.65
CA HIS A 592 16.65 6.98 21.94
C HIS A 592 16.22 8.13 22.85
N LYS A 593 15.10 8.76 22.53
CA LYS A 593 14.39 9.73 23.40
C LYS A 593 12.90 9.49 23.30
N ASP A 594 12.19 9.62 24.42
CA ASP A 594 10.73 9.61 24.42
C ASP A 594 10.09 10.70 25.28
N HIS A 595 8.79 10.92 25.05
CA HIS A 595 7.99 11.91 25.78
C HIS A 595 7.72 11.55 27.25
N LYS A 596 8.07 10.34 27.71
CA LYS A 596 8.05 9.97 29.14
C LYS A 596 9.37 10.32 29.83
N GLY A 597 10.35 10.85 29.10
CA GLY A 597 11.64 11.27 29.61
C GLY A 597 12.68 10.15 29.63
N ASN A 598 12.41 8.99 29.04
CA ASN A 598 13.45 7.98 28.90
C ASN A 598 14.46 8.41 27.84
N TYR A 599 15.72 8.08 28.11
CA TYR A 599 16.86 8.36 27.26
C TYR A 599 17.77 7.14 27.25
N GLY A 600 18.26 6.77 26.06
CA GLY A 600 19.22 5.69 25.90
C GLY A 600 20.21 6.01 24.80
N LEU A 601 21.47 5.62 24.99
CA LEU A 601 22.52 5.75 23.98
C LEU A 601 23.01 4.35 23.62
N LEU A 602 22.34 3.74 22.66
CA LEU A 602 22.56 2.36 22.25
C LEU A 602 23.84 2.27 21.43
N LYS A 603 24.89 1.71 22.03
CA LYS A 603 26.18 1.44 21.36
C LYS A 603 26.25 0.02 20.81
N ALA A 604 27.34 -0.31 20.13
CA ALA A 604 27.61 -1.67 19.66
C ALA A 604 27.37 -2.75 20.74
N ASN A 605 26.61 -3.76 20.38
CA ASN A 605 26.13 -4.88 21.21
C ASN A 605 25.19 -4.50 22.37
N SER A 606 24.57 -3.33 22.35
CA SER A 606 23.49 -2.97 23.29
C SER A 606 22.10 -3.25 22.70
N VAL A 607 21.11 -3.33 23.59
CA VAL A 607 19.71 -3.58 23.22
C VAL A 607 18.81 -2.58 23.91
N SER A 608 17.87 -2.03 23.16
CA SER A 608 16.69 -1.33 23.69
C SER A 608 15.45 -2.18 23.47
N TRP A 609 14.58 -2.26 24.47
CA TRP A 609 13.25 -2.87 24.36
C TRP A 609 12.19 -1.93 24.91
N MET A 610 11.32 -1.44 24.04
CA MET A 610 10.26 -0.50 24.39
C MET A 610 8.88 -1.13 24.17
N SER A 611 8.03 -1.14 25.19
CA SER A 611 6.62 -1.47 25.05
C SER A 611 5.85 -0.16 24.81
N ALA A 612 5.22 0.02 23.65
CA ALA A 612 4.48 1.25 23.34
C ALA A 612 3.16 1.34 24.12
N GLY A 613 2.55 0.20 24.45
CA GLY A 613 1.31 0.14 25.24
C GLY A 613 0.24 1.08 24.70
N ARG A 614 -0.36 1.87 25.61
CA ARG A 614 -1.38 2.88 25.30
C ARG A 614 -0.88 4.10 24.52
N GLY A 615 0.40 4.23 24.21
CA GLY A 615 0.90 5.36 23.42
C GLY A 615 2.27 5.85 23.88
N ILE A 616 3.23 5.88 22.95
CA ILE A 616 4.53 6.52 23.15
C ILE A 616 4.91 7.37 21.94
N ILE A 617 5.32 8.62 22.17
CA ILE A 617 6.04 9.42 21.19
C ILE A 617 7.53 9.30 21.48
N HIS A 618 8.31 8.87 20.50
CA HIS A 618 9.75 8.63 20.63
C HIS A 618 10.53 8.94 19.36
N SER A 619 11.85 9.00 19.46
CA SER A 619 12.77 9.19 18.35
C SER A 619 13.99 8.28 18.49
N GLU A 620 14.49 7.79 17.36
CA GLU A 620 15.67 6.94 17.26
C GLU A 620 16.66 7.60 16.27
N MET A 621 17.64 8.33 16.80
CA MET A 621 18.55 9.18 16.03
C MET A 621 19.96 8.61 15.99
N PRO A 622 20.47 8.17 14.82
CA PRO A 622 21.84 7.70 14.70
C PRO A 622 22.84 8.79 15.05
N GLN A 623 23.91 8.41 15.72
CA GLN A 623 25.02 9.30 16.02
C GLN A 623 26.15 9.07 15.01
N LEU A 624 26.85 10.15 14.66
CA LEU A 624 27.98 10.07 13.75
C LEU A 624 29.23 9.64 14.53
N ASP A 625 29.44 8.33 14.61
CA ASP A 625 30.64 7.75 15.20
C ASP A 625 31.85 7.87 14.25
N HIS A 626 33.06 7.68 14.80
CA HIS A 626 34.32 7.80 14.05
C HIS A 626 34.40 6.85 12.83
N ASP A 627 33.86 5.63 12.94
CA ASP A 627 33.86 4.66 11.84
C ASP A 627 32.76 4.90 10.80
N LYS A 628 31.82 5.83 11.07
CA LYS A 628 30.69 6.20 10.21
C LYS A 628 29.78 5.02 9.81
N VAL A 629 29.88 3.90 10.53
CA VAL A 629 29.08 2.70 10.26
C VAL A 629 27.92 2.64 11.24
N VAL A 630 26.72 2.43 10.73
CA VAL A 630 25.59 1.95 11.52
C VAL A 630 25.28 0.52 11.10
N TRP A 631 25.12 -0.37 12.07
CA TRP A 631 24.60 -1.70 11.81
C TRP A 631 23.79 -2.19 13.00
N GLY A 632 22.52 -2.53 12.76
CA GLY A 632 21.66 -3.12 13.78
C GLY A 632 20.33 -3.58 13.19
N PHE A 633 19.43 -3.95 14.09
CA PHE A 633 18.12 -4.49 13.74
C PHE A 633 17.00 -3.81 14.52
N GLN A 634 15.88 -3.57 13.86
CA GLN A 634 14.63 -3.14 14.46
C GLN A 634 13.59 -4.26 14.33
N LEU A 635 13.15 -4.84 15.45
CA LEU A 635 12.10 -5.87 15.50
C LEU A 635 10.84 -5.29 16.15
N TRP A 636 9.69 -5.53 15.54
CA TRP A 636 8.39 -5.19 16.14
C TRP A 636 7.67 -6.46 16.57
N VAL A 637 7.24 -6.49 17.84
CA VAL A 637 6.50 -7.61 18.45
C VAL A 637 5.13 -7.12 18.90
N ASN A 638 4.06 -7.78 18.45
CA ASN A 638 2.71 -7.38 18.80
C ASN A 638 2.44 -7.57 20.29
N LEU A 639 1.69 -6.63 20.89
CA LEU A 639 1.10 -6.85 22.21
C LEU A 639 -0.26 -7.55 22.07
N PRO A 640 -0.59 -8.50 22.96
CA PRO A 640 -1.94 -9.05 23.05
C PRO A 640 -2.95 -7.97 23.39
N LYS A 641 -4.21 -8.18 23.01
CA LYS A 641 -5.33 -7.26 23.24
C LYS A 641 -5.39 -6.78 24.68
N SER A 642 -5.18 -7.68 25.63
CA SER A 642 -5.17 -7.40 27.07
C SER A 642 -4.08 -6.43 27.53
N HIS A 643 -3.03 -6.24 26.72
CA HIS A 643 -1.86 -5.41 27.06
C HIS A 643 -1.66 -4.23 26.11
N LYS A 644 -2.47 -4.09 25.05
CA LYS A 644 -2.35 -2.95 24.13
C LYS A 644 -2.58 -1.58 24.78
N MET A 645 -3.20 -1.55 25.96
CA MET A 645 -3.44 -0.32 26.73
C MET A 645 -2.60 -0.23 28.01
N MET A 646 -1.56 -1.05 28.16
CA MET A 646 -0.63 -0.95 29.29
C MET A 646 0.14 0.38 29.28
N GLU A 647 0.72 0.77 30.41
CA GLU A 647 1.65 1.91 30.42
C GLU A 647 2.87 1.64 29.53
N PRO A 648 3.34 2.66 28.77
CA PRO A 648 4.58 2.53 28.03
C PRO A 648 5.75 2.22 28.97
N ARG A 649 6.66 1.37 28.51
CA ARG A 649 7.82 0.93 29.30
C ARG A 649 9.05 0.86 28.42
N TYR A 650 10.21 1.16 28.99
CA TYR A 650 11.50 1.19 28.30
C TYR A 650 12.56 0.42 29.09
N GLN A 651 13.38 -0.38 28.41
CA GLN A 651 14.54 -1.08 28.96
C GLN A 651 15.74 -0.80 28.04
N ASP A 652 16.78 -0.16 28.57
CA ASP A 652 18.07 0.05 27.89
C ASP A 652 19.14 -0.84 28.54
N ILE A 653 19.67 -1.79 27.78
CA ILE A 653 20.64 -2.76 28.23
C ILE A 653 21.98 -2.55 27.52
N PRO A 654 23.02 -2.10 28.23
CA PRO A 654 24.35 -1.95 27.64
C PRO A 654 24.97 -3.33 27.37
N ALA A 655 25.95 -3.38 26.46
CA ALA A 655 26.63 -4.62 26.06
C ALA A 655 27.13 -5.49 27.23
N LYS A 656 27.68 -4.86 28.27
CA LYS A 656 28.16 -5.55 29.48
C LYS A 656 27.08 -6.31 30.25
N GLY A 657 25.81 -5.94 30.04
CA GLY A 657 24.65 -6.57 30.66
C GLY A 657 24.06 -7.72 29.85
N ILE A 658 24.58 -7.99 28.64
CA ILE A 658 24.11 -9.08 27.78
C ILE A 658 25.06 -10.28 27.94
N PRO A 659 24.60 -11.41 28.51
CA PRO A 659 25.45 -12.60 28.67
C PRO A 659 25.90 -13.16 27.32
N GLU A 660 27.16 -13.64 27.28
CA GLU A 660 27.72 -14.38 26.15
C GLU A 660 28.10 -15.80 26.59
N VAL A 661 27.83 -16.79 25.74
CA VAL A 661 28.21 -18.20 25.94
C VAL A 661 29.11 -18.63 24.79
N LEU A 662 30.22 -19.30 25.09
CA LEU A 662 31.10 -19.90 24.08
C LEU A 662 30.52 -21.22 23.59
N GLU A 663 30.59 -21.46 22.28
CA GLU A 663 30.09 -22.71 21.67
C GLU A 663 31.21 -23.74 21.53
N GLU A 664 30.88 -25.03 21.75
CA GLU A 664 31.85 -26.14 21.77
C GLU A 664 32.61 -26.33 20.45
N GLY A 665 32.02 -25.93 19.31
CA GLY A 665 32.66 -25.97 17.98
C GLY A 665 33.42 -24.67 17.60
N GLY A 666 33.35 -23.65 18.45
CA GLY A 666 33.86 -22.31 18.16
C GLY A 666 32.77 -21.34 17.72
N GLY A 667 32.95 -20.08 18.10
CA GLY A 667 31.92 -19.05 18.03
C GLY A 667 31.33 -18.74 19.40
N LYS A 668 30.22 -18.01 19.42
CA LYS A 668 29.55 -17.56 20.64
C LYS A 668 28.08 -17.21 20.42
N THR A 669 27.30 -17.33 21.48
CA THR A 669 25.88 -16.93 21.52
C THR A 669 25.68 -15.80 22.52
N ARG A 670 25.00 -14.72 22.11
CA ARG A 670 24.51 -13.69 23.02
C ARG A 670 23.04 -13.91 23.34
N ILE A 671 22.69 -13.73 24.61
CA ILE A 671 21.34 -13.97 25.12
C ILE A 671 20.65 -12.62 25.34
N ILE A 672 19.94 -12.14 24.31
CA ILE A 672 19.23 -10.85 24.36
C ILE A 672 17.96 -10.99 25.22
N ALA A 673 17.18 -12.05 24.99
CA ALA A 673 16.00 -12.38 25.78
C ALA A 673 15.80 -13.90 25.85
N GLY A 674 15.11 -14.37 26.90
CA GLY A 674 14.87 -15.78 27.14
C GLY A 674 15.99 -16.45 27.95
N THR A 675 16.06 -17.77 27.94
CA THR A 675 17.09 -18.55 28.63
C THR A 675 17.77 -19.49 27.64
N TYR A 676 19.10 -19.52 27.68
CA TYR A 676 19.93 -20.39 26.85
C TYR A 676 21.00 -21.05 27.73
N LYS A 677 21.13 -22.38 27.68
CA LYS A 677 22.08 -23.15 28.52
C LYS A 677 22.04 -22.75 30.02
N ASN A 678 20.83 -22.59 30.57
CA ASN A 678 20.56 -22.15 31.95
C ASN A 678 21.03 -20.74 32.32
N ILE A 679 21.38 -19.91 31.33
CA ILE A 679 21.71 -18.50 31.52
C ILE A 679 20.55 -17.67 30.96
N THR A 680 20.01 -16.78 31.78
CA THR A 680 18.87 -15.93 31.41
C THR A 680 19.34 -14.58 30.90
N GLY A 681 18.74 -14.13 29.80
CA GLY A 681 18.96 -12.81 29.23
C GLY A 681 18.41 -11.68 30.10
N PRO A 682 18.86 -10.44 29.87
CA PRO A 682 18.56 -9.30 30.74
C PRO A 682 17.16 -8.72 30.56
N ILE A 683 16.50 -8.97 29.43
CA ILE A 683 15.15 -8.47 29.14
C ILE A 683 14.10 -9.28 29.91
N VAL A 684 13.26 -8.57 30.67
CA VAL A 684 12.22 -9.19 31.51
C VAL A 684 10.84 -8.55 31.28
N GLY A 685 9.80 -9.26 31.72
CA GLY A 685 8.41 -8.77 31.74
C GLY A 685 7.77 -8.67 30.36
N ILE A 686 8.18 -9.52 29.41
CA ILE A 686 7.62 -9.56 28.06
C ILE A 686 6.54 -10.64 27.94
N VAL A 687 5.34 -10.25 27.52
CA VAL A 687 4.13 -11.10 27.55
C VAL A 687 4.22 -12.28 26.58
N THR A 688 4.93 -12.12 25.46
CA THR A 688 5.11 -13.17 24.44
C THR A 688 6.20 -14.18 24.79
N ASN A 689 6.82 -14.10 25.97
CA ASN A 689 7.88 -15.00 26.44
C ASN A 689 9.01 -15.22 25.41
N PRO A 690 9.67 -14.15 24.93
CA PRO A 690 10.57 -14.24 23.79
C PRO A 690 11.84 -15.03 24.12
N LEU A 691 12.31 -15.79 23.12
CA LEU A 691 13.71 -16.19 22.98
C LEU A 691 14.32 -15.31 21.89
N TYR A 692 15.42 -14.62 22.19
CA TYR A 692 16.13 -13.80 21.20
C TYR A 692 17.64 -13.98 21.40
N LEU A 693 18.27 -14.69 20.46
CA LEU A 693 19.70 -14.98 20.47
C LEU A 693 20.40 -14.38 19.25
N ASP A 694 21.61 -13.86 19.43
CA ASP A 694 22.59 -13.59 18.36
C ASP A 694 23.65 -14.69 18.42
N VAL A 695 23.63 -15.60 17.46
CA VAL A 695 24.45 -16.81 17.43
C VAL A 695 25.49 -16.67 16.32
N LYS A 696 26.78 -16.77 16.68
CA LYS A 696 27.91 -16.88 15.75
C LYS A 696 28.53 -18.26 15.90
N LEU A 697 28.70 -18.98 14.80
CA LEU A 697 29.33 -20.30 14.77
C LEU A 697 30.53 -20.28 13.82
N ALA A 698 31.61 -20.97 14.21
CA ALA A 698 32.75 -21.21 13.33
C ALA A 698 32.37 -22.18 12.19
N PRO A 699 33.14 -22.22 11.08
CA PRO A 699 32.87 -23.11 9.96
C PRO A 699 32.72 -24.57 10.39
N GLY A 700 31.72 -25.27 9.84
CA GLY A 700 31.43 -26.68 10.16
C GLY A 700 30.90 -26.96 11.57
N SER A 701 30.79 -25.94 12.44
CA SER A 701 30.26 -26.10 13.80
C SER A 701 28.78 -26.47 13.82
N ILE A 702 28.39 -27.22 14.84
CA ILE A 702 26.99 -27.61 15.07
C ILE A 702 26.44 -26.84 16.26
N PHE A 703 25.21 -26.37 16.11
CA PHE A 703 24.44 -25.74 17.17
C PHE A 703 23.07 -26.40 17.27
N SER A 704 22.55 -26.50 18.48
CA SER A 704 21.22 -27.05 18.73
C SER A 704 20.59 -26.33 19.90
N GLU A 705 19.35 -25.91 19.75
CA GLU A 705 18.62 -25.20 20.82
C GLU A 705 17.15 -25.59 20.86
N GLU A 706 16.63 -25.76 22.09
CA GLU A 706 15.22 -25.99 22.31
C GLU A 706 14.40 -24.71 22.12
N ILE A 707 13.26 -24.83 21.46
CA ILE A 707 12.30 -23.76 21.26
C ILE A 707 10.96 -24.24 21.82
N PRO A 708 10.36 -23.52 22.78
CA PRO A 708 9.09 -23.92 23.38
C PRO A 708 8.03 -24.28 22.34
N ASN A 709 7.33 -25.39 22.56
CA ASN A 709 6.44 -26.00 21.55
C ASN A 709 5.33 -25.07 21.05
N ASP A 710 4.87 -24.15 21.89
CA ASP A 710 3.81 -23.19 21.57
C ASP A 710 4.34 -21.91 20.92
N HIS A 711 5.64 -21.76 20.70
CA HIS A 711 6.22 -20.54 20.12
C HIS A 711 6.32 -20.62 18.60
N GLN A 712 6.00 -19.51 17.93
CA GLN A 712 6.42 -19.26 16.56
C GLN A 712 7.88 -18.83 16.55
N ALA A 713 8.67 -19.26 15.56
CA ALA A 713 10.09 -18.93 15.51
C ALA A 713 10.61 -18.70 14.09
N PHE A 714 11.70 -17.94 13.99
CA PHE A 714 12.43 -17.72 12.75
C PHE A 714 13.93 -17.59 12.99
N ILE A 715 14.67 -17.73 11.89
CA ILE A 715 16.11 -17.50 11.82
C ILE A 715 16.38 -16.43 10.79
N TYR A 716 17.19 -15.44 11.11
CA TYR A 716 17.65 -14.46 10.14
C TYR A 716 19.17 -14.47 10.07
N VAL A 717 19.72 -14.87 8.92
CA VAL A 717 21.17 -14.96 8.70
C VAL A 717 21.66 -13.63 8.16
N PHE A 718 22.67 -13.05 8.81
CA PHE A 718 23.23 -11.73 8.44
C PHE A 718 24.74 -11.75 8.21
N GLU A 719 25.43 -12.86 8.51
CA GLU A 719 26.80 -13.16 8.04
C GLU A 719 26.89 -14.66 7.68
N GLY A 720 27.61 -15.00 6.61
CA GLY A 720 27.82 -16.38 6.16
C GLY A 720 26.57 -17.17 5.70
N SER A 721 26.60 -18.48 5.89
CA SER A 721 25.47 -19.38 5.59
C SER A 721 25.48 -20.63 6.47
N GLY A 722 24.31 -21.24 6.66
CA GLY A 722 24.18 -22.48 7.41
C GLY A 722 23.02 -23.34 6.94
N ARG A 723 23.03 -24.61 7.30
CA ARG A 723 21.90 -25.53 7.11
C ARG A 723 21.11 -25.63 8.40
N PHE A 724 19.81 -25.38 8.30
CA PHE A 724 18.90 -25.28 9.44
C PHE A 724 17.82 -26.36 9.36
N GLY A 725 17.60 -27.09 10.44
CA GLY A 725 16.66 -28.20 10.55
C GLY A 725 17.34 -29.57 10.70
N PRO A 726 16.58 -30.67 10.62
CA PRO A 726 17.09 -32.03 10.84
C PRO A 726 18.30 -32.32 9.96
N LYS A 727 19.34 -33.00 10.47
CA LYS A 727 20.61 -33.24 9.73
C LYS A 727 20.39 -33.76 8.31
N SER A 728 19.50 -34.73 8.10
CA SER A 728 19.18 -35.29 6.78
C SER A 728 18.40 -34.36 5.82
N LYS A 729 17.69 -33.35 6.35
CA LYS A 729 16.76 -32.50 5.59
C LYS A 729 16.95 -30.99 5.82
N GLY A 730 18.05 -30.60 6.46
CA GLY A 730 18.33 -29.21 6.80
C GLY A 730 18.34 -28.35 5.54
N LYS A 731 17.75 -27.16 5.61
CA LYS A 731 17.65 -26.23 4.50
C LYS A 731 18.71 -25.15 4.63
N GLU A 732 19.40 -24.85 3.54
CA GLU A 732 20.36 -23.76 3.52
C GLU A 732 19.65 -22.42 3.63
N VAL A 733 20.15 -21.57 4.51
CA VAL A 733 19.79 -20.15 4.64
C VAL A 733 21.09 -19.36 4.73
N LYS A 734 21.21 -18.29 3.95
CA LYS A 734 22.43 -17.47 3.82
C LYS A 734 22.17 -16.01 4.16
N THR A 735 23.22 -15.21 4.23
CA THR A 735 23.17 -13.76 4.49
C THR A 735 22.00 -13.06 3.79
N SER A 736 21.32 -12.19 4.54
CA SER A 736 20.13 -11.46 4.15
C SER A 736 18.88 -12.31 3.93
N GLN A 737 18.90 -13.59 4.31
CA GLN A 737 17.73 -14.46 4.25
C GLN A 737 17.16 -14.80 5.62
N ILE A 738 15.85 -14.94 5.66
CA ILE A 738 15.07 -15.43 6.79
C ILE A 738 14.56 -16.84 6.51
N GLY A 739 14.67 -17.74 7.49
CA GLY A 739 14.04 -19.05 7.53
C GLY A 739 12.93 -19.09 8.59
N VAL A 740 11.69 -19.32 8.19
CA VAL A 740 10.56 -19.52 9.12
C VAL A 740 10.59 -20.95 9.64
N LEU A 741 10.58 -21.12 10.96
CA LEU A 741 10.68 -22.43 11.62
C LEU A 741 9.29 -22.97 11.95
N GLN A 742 8.95 -24.12 11.40
CA GLN A 742 7.72 -24.82 11.73
C GLN A 742 7.97 -25.84 12.85
N GLY A 743 7.29 -25.63 13.99
CA GLY A 743 7.25 -26.54 15.13
C GLY A 743 6.07 -27.53 15.10
N GLY A 744 5.84 -28.20 16.23
CA GLY A 744 4.74 -29.16 16.43
C GLY A 744 5.08 -30.60 16.06
N GLN A 745 4.23 -31.56 16.46
CA GLN A 745 4.43 -33.01 16.25
C GLN A 745 5.75 -33.53 16.90
N GLY A 746 6.11 -33.02 18.08
CA GLY A 746 7.36 -33.36 18.77
C GLY A 746 8.59 -32.55 18.33
N ARG A 747 8.45 -31.59 17.41
CA ARG A 747 9.54 -30.70 16.96
C ARG A 747 9.73 -29.48 17.86
N ASN A 748 10.48 -29.66 18.95
CA ASN A 748 10.75 -28.64 19.96
C ASN A 748 12.20 -28.12 19.95
N ARG A 749 13.00 -28.46 18.94
CA ARG A 749 14.42 -28.06 18.86
C ARG A 749 14.75 -27.51 17.49
N ILE A 750 15.81 -26.73 17.31
CA ILE A 750 16.36 -26.42 15.99
C ILE A 750 17.82 -26.83 15.93
N ASP A 751 18.16 -27.66 14.95
CA ASP A 751 19.54 -28.03 14.65
C ASP A 751 20.11 -27.13 13.55
N VAL A 752 21.37 -26.75 13.70
CA VAL A 752 22.10 -25.89 12.78
C VAL A 752 23.48 -26.46 12.52
N ILE A 753 23.87 -26.49 11.25
CA ILE A 753 25.23 -26.79 10.81
C ILE A 753 25.74 -25.55 10.09
N ALA A 754 26.79 -24.93 10.61
CA ALA A 754 27.44 -23.80 9.96
C ALA A 754 28.02 -24.24 8.61
N GLY A 755 27.94 -23.38 7.60
CA GLY A 755 28.54 -23.64 6.30
C GLY A 755 30.06 -23.77 6.37
N ASP A 756 30.64 -24.38 5.34
CA ASP A 756 32.07 -24.67 5.27
C ASP A 756 32.90 -23.46 4.78
N SER A 757 32.27 -22.30 4.51
CA SER A 757 32.99 -21.07 4.16
C SER A 757 33.79 -20.55 5.34
N ASP A 758 34.93 -19.88 5.09
CA ASP A 758 35.84 -19.35 6.11
C ASP A 758 35.16 -18.44 7.18
N GLU A 759 33.99 -17.86 6.87
CA GLU A 759 33.23 -16.99 7.77
C GLU A 759 32.29 -17.71 8.75
N GLY A 760 31.98 -19.00 8.52
CA GLY A 760 30.98 -19.75 9.26
C GLY A 760 29.55 -19.21 9.05
N VAL A 761 28.79 -19.04 10.14
CA VAL A 761 27.45 -18.41 10.08
C VAL A 761 27.20 -17.53 11.30
N ARG A 762 26.51 -16.41 11.07
CA ARG A 762 25.93 -15.61 12.15
C ARG A 762 24.49 -15.26 11.87
N PHE A 763 23.63 -15.51 12.85
CA PHE A 763 22.19 -15.41 12.69
C PHE A 763 21.49 -15.01 13.98
N LEU A 764 20.31 -14.40 13.82
CA LEU A 764 19.37 -14.21 14.92
C LEU A 764 18.47 -15.44 14.99
N LEU A 765 18.34 -16.05 16.18
CA LEU A 765 17.28 -17.01 16.48
C LEU A 765 16.24 -16.32 17.36
N VAL A 766 15.02 -16.16 16.84
CA VAL A 766 13.97 -15.44 17.53
C VAL A 766 12.72 -16.31 17.62
N ALA A 767 12.15 -16.45 18.81
CA ALA A 767 10.92 -17.16 19.05
C ALA A 767 10.03 -16.40 20.03
N GLY A 768 8.70 -16.54 19.89
CA GLY A 768 7.73 -15.88 20.75
C GLY A 768 6.37 -16.56 20.64
N LYS A 769 5.60 -16.48 21.71
CA LYS A 769 4.25 -17.05 21.77
C LYS A 769 3.33 -16.30 20.79
N PRO A 770 2.71 -16.99 19.80
CA PRO A 770 1.74 -16.38 18.92
C PRO A 770 0.49 -15.99 19.71
N LEU A 771 -0.12 -14.88 19.33
CA LEU A 771 -1.29 -14.33 20.00
C LEU A 771 -2.59 -14.95 19.47
N ASN A 772 -2.63 -15.28 18.17
CA ASN A 772 -3.82 -15.77 17.47
C ASN A 772 -5.04 -14.84 17.62
N GLU A 773 -4.77 -13.54 17.69
CA GLU A 773 -5.79 -12.50 17.81
C GLU A 773 -5.96 -11.73 16.48
N PRO A 774 -7.13 -11.11 16.23
CA PRO A 774 -7.27 -10.15 15.14
C PRO A 774 -6.26 -9.00 15.28
N ILE A 775 -5.73 -8.53 14.16
CA ILE A 775 -4.79 -7.40 14.12
C ILE A 775 -5.28 -6.38 13.10
N ALA A 776 -5.42 -5.13 13.52
CA ALA A 776 -5.60 -3.96 12.68
C ALA A 776 -4.32 -3.11 12.75
N ARG A 777 -3.78 -2.70 11.60
CA ARG A 777 -2.54 -1.90 11.54
C ARG A 777 -2.75 -0.71 10.63
N TYR A 778 -2.32 0.45 11.08
CA TYR A 778 -2.25 1.64 10.23
C TYR A 778 -1.10 2.54 10.69
N GLY A 779 -0.09 2.67 9.83
CA GLY A 779 1.11 3.44 10.10
C GLY A 779 1.74 3.06 11.46
N PRO A 780 1.86 4.00 12.41
CA PRO A 780 2.48 3.78 13.71
C PRO A 780 1.65 2.99 14.73
N PHE A 781 0.42 2.56 14.40
CA PHE A 781 -0.50 1.96 15.37
C PHE A 781 -0.85 0.52 15.01
N VAL A 782 -0.83 -0.35 16.02
CA VAL A 782 -1.19 -1.77 15.90
C VAL A 782 -2.20 -2.11 16.98
N MET A 783 -3.48 -2.21 16.61
CA MET A 783 -4.59 -2.56 17.49
C MET A 783 -5.26 -3.88 17.06
N ASN A 784 -6.36 -4.29 17.70
CA ASN A 784 -7.09 -5.49 17.31
C ASN A 784 -8.26 -5.17 16.35
N THR A 785 -8.75 -3.93 16.34
CA THR A 785 -9.85 -3.48 15.47
C THR A 785 -9.56 -2.13 14.82
N GLU A 786 -10.23 -1.84 13.69
CA GLU A 786 -10.12 -0.54 13.01
C GLU A 786 -10.62 0.61 13.91
N ALA A 787 -11.66 0.38 14.71
CA ALA A 787 -12.16 1.39 15.65
C ALA A 787 -11.11 1.80 16.69
N GLU A 788 -10.33 0.84 17.21
CA GLU A 788 -9.22 1.11 18.12
C GLU A 788 -8.07 1.87 17.43
N ILE A 789 -7.81 1.63 16.13
CA ILE A 789 -6.87 2.44 15.34
C ILE A 789 -7.35 3.89 15.24
N GLN A 790 -8.62 4.10 14.91
CA GLN A 790 -9.19 5.44 14.85
C GLN A 790 -9.14 6.14 16.22
N GLN A 791 -9.33 5.41 17.32
CA GLN A 791 -9.15 5.95 18.66
C GLN A 791 -7.69 6.36 18.93
N ALA A 792 -6.72 5.55 18.51
CA ALA A 792 -5.30 5.89 18.63
C ALA A 792 -4.93 7.19 17.93
N PHE A 793 -5.48 7.43 16.72
CA PHE A 793 -5.30 8.69 16.02
C PHE A 793 -5.92 9.88 16.76
N LYS A 794 -7.14 9.72 17.31
CA LYS A 794 -7.81 10.77 18.08
C LYS A 794 -7.01 11.14 19.33
N ASP A 795 -6.53 10.15 20.07
CA ASP A 795 -5.73 10.37 21.27
C ASP A 795 -4.43 11.12 20.93
N TYR A 796 -3.75 10.73 19.84
CA TYR A 796 -2.55 11.41 19.36
C TYR A 796 -2.81 12.87 18.97
N GLN A 797 -3.85 13.12 18.16
CA GLN A 797 -4.18 14.46 17.66
C GLN A 797 -4.70 15.40 18.75
N SER A 798 -5.36 14.87 19.78
CA SER A 798 -5.90 15.65 20.90
C SER A 798 -4.89 15.89 22.03
N GLY A 799 -3.66 15.37 21.90
CA GLY A 799 -2.63 15.48 22.95
C GLY A 799 -2.86 14.56 24.16
N ASN A 800 -3.80 13.62 24.07
CA ASN A 800 -4.13 12.64 25.11
C ASN A 800 -3.38 11.31 24.92
N PHE A 801 -2.19 11.36 24.31
CA PHE A 801 -1.47 10.19 23.84
C PHE A 801 -0.62 9.50 24.90
#